data_AF-A0A8T3WNC3-F1
#
_entry.id   AF-A0A8T3WNC3-F1
#
_cell.length_a   1.000
_cell.length_b   1.000
_cell.length_c   1.000
_cell.angle_alpha   90.00
_cell.angle_beta   90.00
_cell.angle_gamma   90.00
#
_symmetry.space_group_name_H-M   'P 1'
#
loop_
_entity.id
_entity.type
_entity.pdbx_description
1 polymer ?
#
loop_
_entity_poly.entity_id
_entity_poly.type
_entity_poly.pdbx_seq_one_letter_code
_entity_poly.pdbx_strand_id
1 'polypeptide(L)'
;MTSKISEIKKRDGSVAAFDSSKIANAIFKAARSVGGQDRNEADKLADKVVKELEKETEGIPTVEQLQDLVEKVLIEAGHAKTAKAYIVYRQKRAEAREEKMRVLEKDYLDDVDKRFDVNALRVLKARYLKKDDKGKLIETPKQLFTRISTHLGIPEIFYDEKVFDINEKQNVFEIEEFNKEEQDNKVSIGKYKLNQYHMEGVRRLYERYNKQKKMKVSWSQFLELLEQGYFNNYERNIDEFYSLMVEKRFMPNTPAIANFGNSLGMGSACFHPDQLILTEDGPRKISEVNAGDKVLTHRGRFRKVKQVFVRDSNSLLSFECKKLPKTTMLATEEHPILTHKDGEAGWYPAYMIKEGDKVALSYPAETKDVEKILVSEFVDGITVKDDKCCYEYSGGKFNAFVHTTKSVNNTILVDYDLMKLFGFYLAEGTVSEEDCVRFTLSADEADYCNEIISIMERKFGVSARIESTNDAERKWLSLRFHSTILAKFFISLFGTGYNKKKIPSWIMLLPAEKQKGLMSGMIRGDGTVFKNWNKMNAKLVMSNTSLVYAFWQMCMRCGVFAALGKESMPKLAKVQPVRCTLGDAKGQLLMNELFGETIQETVSEDKTFVVNGIVFTDVEKIEKIDYKGAVYNLEVEEDHSYVANMVSVHNCFVLGVEDSMESIMDTLKYTAIIHKSGGGTGFNFSKIRPEGDFVSSTSGAASGPLSFMRMFDTMTEVVKQGGIRRGANMGILNSNHPDIEKFITAKEGNKALTNFNISVLLMPDFWECYEKNKPYPLVNPRNGEVVKTVDPKALFDKIVYQAWESAEPGVIFFDIVNDYNPFFEHLGPIVTTNPCGEVLLYPNEPCNLGSINVWAFAKEDGQGNVYYDWNGLKEVTKKCTKLLDNVIDVNKFPLKQIEEMSLNTRKIGLGVMGVGDLLYELRLPYNSDEGRKFMEKLMQFIAYHSHAESMELARKRGNLPYYDKSFYKGGRLPFRGFELKDEWEHDWKKLSDDVKKYGTRNGYTTVIAPTGSISMIAGCSSGMEPVYSLAFEKNVKVGSFYYVDPAFERALRREGLYSEELMQEICENGGSVQGLEDFPAKLQKAFVTAMDITPEDHIRALAAFQKWVDSSISKTNNFPADATVEHMRDSYILAYKLGCKDVTVFRDSSIKNQVLVAPKKKEIEKKAEAVEIKHELRVAGNGSAMAQKELDSGSLVMQSESKGKTRTCPECGGQAQIQEGCVTCKACGWALCK
;
A
#
# COMPACT_ATOMS: atom_id res chain seq x y z
N MET A 1 8.14 61.25 -13.00
CA MET A 1 9.60 61.49 -12.91
C MET A 1 10.27 60.13 -12.96
N THR A 2 11.43 59.99 -13.61
CA THR A 2 12.23 58.76 -13.53
C THR A 2 12.93 58.69 -12.18
N SER A 3 12.71 57.57 -11.46
CA SER A 3 13.41 57.24 -10.21
C SER A 3 14.92 57.19 -10.44
N LYS A 4 15.71 57.71 -9.49
CA LYS A 4 17.17 57.49 -9.42
C LYS A 4 17.51 56.04 -9.07
N ILE A 5 16.60 55.35 -8.39
CA ILE A 5 16.75 53.95 -8.00
C ILE A 5 16.25 53.07 -9.15
N SER A 6 17.17 52.42 -9.86
CA SER A 6 16.92 51.43 -10.91
C SER A 6 16.88 49.99 -10.39
N GLU A 7 17.51 49.72 -9.23
CA GLU A 7 17.73 48.38 -8.68
C GLU A 7 17.46 48.31 -7.18
N ILE A 8 17.19 47.10 -6.67
CA ILE A 8 17.01 46.80 -5.25
C ILE A 8 17.68 45.49 -4.86
N LYS A 9 18.34 45.47 -3.69
CA LYS A 9 18.99 44.29 -3.13
C LYS A 9 18.02 43.51 -2.24
N LYS A 10 17.73 42.25 -2.63
CA LYS A 10 16.88 41.33 -1.87
C LYS A 10 17.60 40.75 -0.65
N ARG A 11 16.80 40.18 0.27
CA ARG A 11 17.26 39.47 1.48
C ARG A 11 18.17 38.27 1.18
N ASP A 12 18.02 37.64 0.02
CA ASP A 12 18.88 36.56 -0.48
C ASP A 12 20.18 37.07 -1.16
N GLY A 13 20.49 38.37 -1.02
CA GLY A 13 21.64 39.02 -1.62
C GLY A 13 21.48 39.38 -3.10
N SER A 14 20.50 38.81 -3.81
CA SER A 14 20.32 39.05 -5.25
C SER A 14 19.78 40.44 -5.56
N VAL A 15 20.32 41.06 -6.60
CA VAL A 15 19.82 42.33 -7.15
C VAL A 15 18.63 42.06 -8.08
N ALA A 16 17.71 43.02 -8.21
CA ALA A 16 16.65 43.02 -9.21
C ALA A 16 16.23 44.44 -9.56
N ALA A 17 15.58 44.63 -10.71
CA ALA A 17 14.99 45.90 -11.10
C ALA A 17 14.01 46.44 -10.04
N PHE A 18 14.12 47.73 -9.76
CA PHE A 18 13.23 48.46 -8.84
C PHE A 18 11.84 48.65 -9.48
N ASP A 19 10.81 48.61 -8.65
CA ASP A 19 9.41 48.71 -9.08
C ASP A 19 8.57 49.32 -7.95
N SER A 20 8.28 50.61 -8.05
CA SER A 20 7.49 51.36 -7.06
C SER A 20 6.05 50.86 -6.95
N SER A 21 5.50 50.23 -7.99
CA SER A 21 4.13 49.68 -7.95
C SER A 21 4.00 48.60 -6.87
N LYS A 22 5.08 47.86 -6.56
CA LYS A 22 5.10 46.87 -5.48
C LYS A 22 4.93 47.52 -4.09
N ILE A 23 5.44 48.74 -3.90
CA ILE A 23 5.30 49.52 -2.66
C ILE A 23 3.83 49.91 -2.49
N ALA A 24 3.25 50.56 -3.50
CA ALA A 24 1.85 50.96 -3.48
C ALA A 24 0.89 49.78 -3.36
N ASN A 25 1.18 48.65 -4.02
CA ASN A 25 0.42 47.41 -3.86
C ASN A 25 0.49 46.83 -2.43
N ALA A 26 1.58 47.05 -1.69
CA ALA A 26 1.70 46.62 -0.30
C ALA A 26 0.95 47.57 0.65
N ILE A 27 1.10 48.89 0.45
CA ILE A 27 0.36 49.93 1.19
C ILE A 27 -1.14 49.77 0.99
N PHE A 28 -1.61 49.61 -0.25
CA PHE A 28 -3.02 49.45 -0.58
C PHE A 28 -3.64 48.19 0.05
N LYS A 29 -2.88 47.09 0.12
CA LYS A 29 -3.35 45.87 0.80
C LYS A 29 -3.46 46.05 2.32
N ALA A 30 -2.52 46.75 2.94
CA ALA A 30 -2.62 47.12 4.35
C ALA A 30 -3.78 48.10 4.60
N ALA A 31 -4.06 49.01 3.66
CA ALA A 31 -5.19 49.95 3.74
C ALA A 31 -6.53 49.21 3.65
N ARG A 32 -6.73 48.33 2.65
CA ARG A 32 -7.94 47.50 2.55
C ARG A 32 -8.17 46.65 3.80
N SER A 33 -7.12 46.09 4.41
CA SER A 33 -7.28 45.29 5.64
C SER A 33 -7.64 46.11 6.89
N VAL A 34 -7.78 47.44 6.80
CA VAL A 34 -8.36 48.32 7.83
C VAL A 34 -9.50 49.21 7.29
N GLY A 35 -10.13 48.82 6.18
CA GLY A 35 -11.30 49.48 5.58
C GLY A 35 -11.00 50.63 4.59
N GLY A 36 -9.73 50.93 4.30
CA GLY A 36 -9.36 51.97 3.34
C GLY A 36 -9.51 51.50 1.89
N GLN A 37 -10.16 52.32 1.04
CA GLN A 37 -10.46 51.98 -0.36
C GLN A 37 -9.74 52.87 -1.40
N ASP A 38 -9.20 54.04 -1.04
CA ASP A 38 -8.53 54.91 -2.03
C ASP A 38 -7.18 54.31 -2.46
N ARG A 39 -7.09 53.95 -3.74
CA ARG A 39 -5.85 53.47 -4.36
C ARG A 39 -4.86 54.61 -4.63
N ASN A 40 -5.35 55.79 -5.01
CA ASN A 40 -4.52 56.93 -5.38
C ASN A 40 -3.70 57.43 -4.18
N GLU A 41 -4.27 57.39 -2.97
CA GLU A 41 -3.52 57.72 -1.75
C GLU A 41 -2.41 56.69 -1.48
N ALA A 42 -2.63 55.40 -1.72
CA ALA A 42 -1.59 54.38 -1.60
C ALA A 42 -0.45 54.56 -2.63
N ASP A 43 -0.76 55.02 -3.85
CA ASP A 43 0.24 55.40 -4.85
C ASP A 43 0.99 56.69 -4.45
N LYS A 44 0.30 57.73 -3.94
CA LYS A 44 0.94 58.95 -3.38
C LYS A 44 1.89 58.65 -2.21
N LEU A 45 1.50 57.73 -1.32
CA LEU A 45 2.30 57.30 -0.18
C LEU A 45 3.53 56.50 -0.65
N ALA A 46 3.40 55.67 -1.69
CA ALA A 46 4.54 55.02 -2.32
C ALA A 46 5.50 56.03 -2.96
N ASP A 47 5.01 57.06 -3.65
CA ASP A 47 5.83 58.14 -4.19
C ASP A 47 6.60 58.93 -3.11
N LYS A 48 6.00 59.11 -1.91
CA LYS A 48 6.73 59.63 -0.73
C LYS A 48 7.84 58.68 -0.29
N VAL A 49 7.54 57.37 -0.14
CA VAL A 49 8.53 56.35 0.23
C VAL A 49 9.70 56.31 -0.75
N VAL A 50 9.46 56.39 -2.06
CA VAL A 50 10.53 56.46 -3.08
C VAL A 50 11.39 57.71 -2.87
N LYS A 51 10.78 58.88 -2.66
CA LYS A 51 11.50 60.15 -2.47
C LYS A 51 12.36 60.19 -1.20
N GLU A 52 11.95 59.55 -0.12
CA GLU A 52 12.77 59.44 1.09
C GLU A 52 13.86 58.37 0.94
N LEU A 53 13.56 57.24 0.28
CA LEU A 53 14.56 56.20 -0.05
C LEU A 53 15.67 56.75 -0.96
N GLU A 54 15.35 57.67 -1.88
CA GLU A 54 16.30 58.42 -2.72
C GLU A 54 17.17 59.45 -1.97
N LYS A 55 16.82 59.80 -0.72
CA LYS A 55 17.64 60.67 0.16
C LYS A 55 18.47 59.86 1.16
N GLU A 56 17.89 58.80 1.73
CA GLU A 56 18.50 58.02 2.80
C GLU A 56 19.47 56.92 2.31
N THR A 57 19.56 56.69 0.99
CA THR A 57 20.39 55.60 0.42
C THR A 57 21.50 56.10 -0.50
N GLU A 58 22.76 55.94 -0.09
CA GLU A 58 23.91 55.95 -1.00
C GLU A 58 24.18 54.53 -1.53
N GLY A 59 23.69 54.22 -2.75
CA GLY A 59 23.88 52.93 -3.41
C GLY A 59 22.57 52.17 -3.68
N ILE A 60 22.66 50.85 -3.86
CA ILE A 60 21.48 49.99 -4.11
C ILE A 60 20.73 49.76 -2.79
N PRO A 61 19.48 50.24 -2.63
CA PRO A 61 18.73 50.05 -1.39
C PRO A 61 18.41 48.59 -1.11
N THR A 62 18.33 48.23 0.17
CA THR A 62 17.87 46.93 0.60
C THR A 62 16.35 46.88 0.75
N VAL A 63 15.81 45.67 0.65
CA VAL A 63 14.39 45.40 0.93
C VAL A 63 13.98 45.78 2.36
N GLU A 64 14.89 45.81 3.35
CA GLU A 64 14.57 46.21 4.74
C GLU A 64 14.44 47.73 4.89
N GLN A 65 15.42 48.52 4.41
CA GLN A 65 15.33 49.99 4.40
C GLN A 65 14.02 50.48 3.78
N LEU A 66 13.59 49.85 2.68
CA LEU A 66 12.31 50.13 2.04
C LEU A 66 11.09 49.76 2.92
N GLN A 67 11.13 48.69 3.70
CA GLN A 67 10.02 48.32 4.60
C GLN A 67 9.89 49.28 5.78
N ASP A 68 11.03 49.75 6.32
CA ASP A 68 11.05 50.65 7.47
C ASP A 68 10.65 52.08 7.06
N LEU A 69 11.04 52.51 5.85
CA LEU A 69 10.55 53.75 5.23
C LEU A 69 9.05 53.74 4.94
N VAL A 70 8.45 52.59 4.56
CA VAL A 70 6.98 52.47 4.44
C VAL A 70 6.29 52.67 5.79
N GLU A 71 6.83 52.10 6.88
CA GLU A 71 6.28 52.31 8.23
C GLU A 71 6.38 53.79 8.64
N LYS A 72 7.56 54.40 8.51
CA LYS A 72 7.82 55.81 8.80
C LYS A 72 6.85 56.72 8.06
N VAL A 73 6.76 56.61 6.73
CA VAL A 73 5.88 57.46 5.90
C VAL A 73 4.39 57.23 6.22
N LEU A 74 3.95 56.01 6.55
CA LEU A 74 2.57 55.75 6.95
C LEU A 74 2.22 56.39 8.31
N ILE A 75 3.16 56.43 9.25
CA ILE A 75 2.97 57.08 10.55
C ILE A 75 2.99 58.61 10.40
N GLU A 76 4.00 59.16 9.69
CA GLU A 76 4.14 60.61 9.42
C GLU A 76 2.94 61.18 8.62
N ALA A 77 2.33 60.38 7.74
CA ALA A 77 1.11 60.76 7.02
C ALA A 77 -0.19 60.51 7.81
N GLY A 78 -0.13 60.11 9.09
CA GLY A 78 -1.29 59.92 9.96
C GLY A 78 -2.05 58.60 9.78
N HIS A 79 -1.61 57.70 8.90
CA HIS A 79 -2.25 56.42 8.62
C HIS A 79 -1.87 55.32 9.64
N ALA A 80 -1.90 55.63 10.94
CA ALA A 80 -1.42 54.75 12.01
C ALA A 80 -2.09 53.35 12.04
N LYS A 81 -3.39 53.25 11.68
CA LYS A 81 -4.07 51.95 11.52
C LYS A 81 -3.47 51.12 10.38
N THR A 82 -3.20 51.74 9.24
CA THR A 82 -2.56 51.13 8.07
C THR A 82 -1.12 50.74 8.37
N ALA A 83 -0.37 51.57 9.11
CA ALA A 83 0.98 51.24 9.59
C ALA A 83 0.95 49.98 10.47
N LYS A 84 0.08 49.92 11.49
CA LYS A 84 -0.08 48.72 12.34
C LYS A 84 -0.41 47.47 11.53
N ALA A 85 -1.32 47.56 10.57
CA ALA A 85 -1.66 46.44 9.69
C ALA A 85 -0.50 46.01 8.78
N TYR A 86 0.27 46.97 8.24
CA TYR A 86 1.46 46.71 7.44
C TYR A 86 2.57 46.02 8.26
N ILE A 87 2.80 46.46 9.51
CA ILE A 87 3.76 45.85 10.44
C ILE A 87 3.36 44.41 10.79
N VAL A 88 2.10 44.18 11.18
CA VAL A 88 1.61 42.82 11.47
C VAL A 88 1.70 41.92 10.23
N TYR A 89 1.41 42.44 9.04
CA TYR A 89 1.56 41.73 7.78
C TYR A 89 3.02 41.43 7.43
N ARG A 90 3.97 42.35 7.64
CA ARG A 90 5.41 42.09 7.41
C ARG A 90 5.95 41.05 8.39
N GLN A 91 5.51 41.09 9.65
CA GLN A 91 5.89 40.16 10.71
C GLN A 91 5.31 38.76 10.49
N LYS A 92 3.99 38.59 10.30
CA LYS A 92 3.38 37.28 9.98
C LYS A 92 4.03 36.66 8.72
N ARG A 93 4.52 37.49 7.77
CA ARG A 93 5.30 37.04 6.60
C ARG A 93 6.80 36.81 6.86
N ALA A 94 7.39 37.30 7.95
CA ALA A 94 8.76 36.98 8.36
C ALA A 94 8.78 35.64 9.09
N GLU A 95 7.93 35.49 10.10
CA GLU A 95 7.71 34.24 10.84
C GLU A 95 7.38 33.08 9.89
N ALA A 96 6.50 33.30 8.91
CA ALA A 96 6.18 32.30 7.90
C ALA A 96 7.32 32.00 6.91
N ARG A 97 8.32 32.87 6.71
CA ARG A 97 9.55 32.54 5.94
C ARG A 97 10.49 31.72 6.79
N GLU A 98 10.74 32.13 8.03
CA GLU A 98 11.60 31.43 8.98
C GLU A 98 11.11 30.02 9.27
N GLU A 99 9.80 29.84 9.48
CA GLU A 99 9.20 28.53 9.66
C GLU A 99 9.33 27.66 8.40
N LYS A 100 9.17 28.21 7.20
CA LYS A 100 9.42 27.46 5.95
C LYS A 100 10.88 27.03 5.81
N MET A 101 11.82 27.92 6.13
CA MET A 101 13.26 27.64 6.09
C MET A 101 13.64 26.55 7.12
N ARG A 102 13.12 26.66 8.35
CA ARG A 102 13.24 25.65 9.41
C ARG A 102 12.60 24.32 9.04
N VAL A 103 11.44 24.31 8.40
CA VAL A 103 10.80 23.08 7.90
C VAL A 103 11.67 22.45 6.82
N LEU A 104 12.11 23.22 5.82
CA LEU A 104 12.82 22.68 4.64
C LEU A 104 14.33 22.46 4.84
N GLU A 105 14.91 22.82 5.99
CA GLU A 105 16.35 22.74 6.25
C GLU A 105 17.19 23.56 5.23
N LYS A 106 16.65 24.72 4.82
CA LYS A 106 17.26 25.63 3.82
C LYS A 106 17.54 27.02 4.41
N ASP A 107 18.67 27.63 4.02
CA ASP A 107 19.01 29.03 4.34
C ASP A 107 18.25 30.07 3.49
N TYR A 108 17.64 29.63 2.38
CA TYR A 108 16.81 30.48 1.51
C TYR A 108 15.62 29.70 0.94
N LEU A 109 14.61 30.44 0.46
CA LEU A 109 13.43 29.85 -0.18
C LEU A 109 13.45 30.09 -1.68
N ASP A 110 13.23 29.06 -2.49
CA ASP A 110 13.08 29.16 -3.94
C ASP A 110 11.65 29.62 -4.34
N ASP A 111 11.40 29.73 -5.64
CA ASP A 111 10.12 30.17 -6.23
C ASP A 111 8.97 29.17 -6.04
N VAL A 112 9.27 27.90 -5.77
CA VAL A 112 8.31 26.84 -5.46
C VAL A 112 7.99 26.86 -3.97
N ASP A 113 9.00 26.88 -3.10
CA ASP A 113 8.83 26.99 -1.64
C ASP A 113 7.95 28.19 -1.23
N LYS A 114 8.04 29.28 -2.00
CA LYS A 114 7.26 30.51 -1.77
C LYS A 114 5.75 30.31 -2.04
N ARG A 115 5.34 29.37 -2.90
CA ARG A 115 3.94 29.13 -3.33
C ARG A 115 3.12 28.21 -2.43
N PHE A 116 3.76 27.24 -1.78
CA PHE A 116 3.14 26.35 -0.80
C PHE A 116 3.12 27.00 0.59
N ASP A 117 2.14 26.74 1.44
CA ASP A 117 2.14 27.22 2.83
C ASP A 117 2.97 26.30 3.76
N VAL A 118 3.03 26.65 5.05
CA VAL A 118 3.78 25.90 6.06
C VAL A 118 3.24 24.47 6.25
N ASN A 119 1.92 24.27 6.23
CA ASN A 119 1.31 22.95 6.42
C ASN A 119 1.55 22.08 5.19
N ALA A 120 1.37 22.63 3.99
CA ALA A 120 1.70 21.94 2.73
C ALA A 120 3.17 21.48 2.70
N LEU A 121 4.12 22.35 3.07
CA LEU A 121 5.55 22.00 3.11
C LEU A 121 5.88 20.99 4.21
N ARG A 122 5.20 21.03 5.37
CA ARG A 122 5.29 19.99 6.40
C ARG A 122 4.77 18.64 5.91
N VAL A 123 3.66 18.60 5.17
CA VAL A 123 3.14 17.36 4.54
C VAL A 123 4.11 16.82 3.50
N LEU A 124 4.70 17.69 2.67
CA LEU A 124 5.74 17.30 1.70
C LEU A 124 6.98 16.71 2.42
N LYS A 125 7.51 17.37 3.44
CA LYS A 125 8.62 16.83 4.27
C LYS A 125 8.27 15.52 4.96
N ALA A 126 7.06 15.38 5.48
CA ALA A 126 6.65 14.20 6.23
C ALA A 126 6.49 12.98 5.32
N ARG A 127 5.85 13.14 4.16
CA ARG A 127 5.33 12.02 3.34
C ARG A 127 5.98 11.84 1.95
N TYR A 128 6.70 12.82 1.39
CA TYR A 128 7.03 12.82 -0.04
C TYR A 128 8.46 13.22 -0.44
N LEU A 129 9.11 14.14 0.29
CA LEU A 129 10.49 14.54 -0.02
C LEU A 129 11.49 13.46 0.41
N LYS A 130 12.43 13.10 -0.48
CA LYS A 130 13.53 12.19 -0.16
C LYS A 130 14.44 12.73 0.95
N LYS A 131 14.93 11.80 1.76
CA LYS A 131 15.88 12.02 2.85
C LYS A 131 17.10 11.11 2.68
N ASP A 132 18.21 11.48 3.32
CA ASP A 132 19.38 10.60 3.45
C ASP A 132 19.20 9.55 4.55
N ASP A 133 20.26 8.76 4.77
CA ASP A 133 20.39 7.74 5.83
C ASP A 133 20.21 8.30 7.25
N LYS A 134 20.40 9.61 7.43
CA LYS A 134 20.29 10.33 8.71
C LYS A 134 18.95 11.08 8.84
N GLY A 135 18.04 10.92 7.86
CA GLY A 135 16.73 11.55 7.85
C GLY A 135 16.72 13.02 7.43
N LYS A 136 17.87 13.60 7.04
CA LYS A 136 18.00 14.98 6.56
C LYS A 136 17.44 15.09 5.14
N LEU A 137 16.85 16.23 4.80
CA LEU A 137 16.29 16.45 3.45
C LEU A 137 17.38 16.51 2.37
N ILE A 138 17.20 15.72 1.30
CA ILE A 138 18.06 15.71 0.09
C ILE A 138 17.30 16.04 -1.21
N GLU A 139 15.97 16.09 -1.16
CA GLU A 139 15.12 16.53 -2.26
C GLU A 139 14.28 17.73 -1.83
N THR A 140 14.28 18.78 -2.64
CA THR A 140 13.46 19.98 -2.45
C THR A 140 12.09 19.84 -3.11
N PRO A 141 11.07 20.63 -2.72
CA PRO A 141 9.78 20.66 -3.42
C PRO A 141 9.93 20.89 -4.93
N LYS A 142 10.87 21.76 -5.33
CA LYS A 142 11.21 22.01 -6.73
C LYS A 142 11.69 20.75 -7.46
N GLN A 143 12.61 19.98 -6.86
CA GLN A 143 13.11 18.72 -7.43
C GLN A 143 12.04 17.61 -7.44
N LEU A 144 11.21 17.51 -6.39
CA LEU A 144 10.08 16.57 -6.30
C LEU A 144 9.12 16.75 -7.49
N PHE A 145 8.60 17.95 -7.71
CA PHE A 145 7.68 18.21 -8.82
C PHE A 145 8.35 18.04 -10.19
N THR A 146 9.63 18.43 -10.32
CA THR A 146 10.42 18.16 -11.54
C THR A 146 10.47 16.65 -11.82
N ARG A 147 10.91 15.83 -10.86
CA ARG A 147 10.99 14.37 -10.96
C ARG A 147 9.66 13.75 -11.42
N ILE A 148 8.55 14.13 -10.79
CA ILE A 148 7.22 13.62 -11.13
C ILE A 148 6.83 14.04 -12.56
N SER A 149 6.99 15.32 -12.91
CA SER A 149 6.62 15.84 -14.23
C SER A 149 7.44 15.21 -15.36
N THR A 150 8.75 15.03 -15.19
CA THR A 150 9.62 14.38 -16.18
C THR A 150 9.17 12.95 -16.42
N HIS A 151 8.90 12.18 -15.36
CA HIS A 151 8.44 10.79 -15.50
C HIS A 151 7.07 10.73 -16.21
N LEU A 152 6.12 11.60 -15.87
CA LEU A 152 4.81 11.71 -16.53
C LEU A 152 4.89 12.17 -17.99
N GLY A 153 5.95 12.89 -18.38
CA GLY A 153 6.19 13.32 -19.76
C GLY A 153 6.73 12.23 -20.69
N ILE A 154 7.26 11.12 -20.16
CA ILE A 154 7.91 10.08 -20.97
C ILE A 154 7.01 9.53 -22.09
N PRO A 155 5.72 9.22 -21.90
CA PRO A 155 4.90 8.65 -22.98
C PRO A 155 4.71 9.59 -24.17
N GLU A 156 4.87 10.92 -23.98
CA GLU A 156 4.66 11.90 -25.05
C GLU A 156 5.62 11.66 -26.23
N ILE A 157 6.89 11.33 -25.96
CA ILE A 157 7.89 11.06 -27.00
C ILE A 157 7.62 9.74 -27.76
N PHE A 158 6.86 8.82 -27.14
CA PHE A 158 6.47 7.54 -27.73
C PHE A 158 5.27 7.64 -28.67
N TYR A 159 4.61 8.79 -28.77
CA TYR A 159 3.53 9.04 -29.73
C TYR A 159 3.98 9.95 -30.90
N ASP A 160 5.29 10.16 -31.05
CA ASP A 160 5.86 10.92 -32.16
C ASP A 160 5.73 10.17 -33.50
N GLU A 161 5.30 10.85 -34.56
CA GLU A 161 5.03 10.25 -35.88
C GLU A 161 6.26 9.59 -36.51
N LYS A 162 7.48 9.99 -36.14
CA LYS A 162 8.73 9.37 -36.64
C LYS A 162 8.95 7.97 -36.06
N VAL A 163 8.50 7.72 -34.83
CA VAL A 163 8.80 6.47 -34.10
C VAL A 163 7.58 5.58 -33.85
N PHE A 164 6.35 6.11 -33.92
CA PHE A 164 5.12 5.40 -33.57
C PHE A 164 4.21 5.13 -34.77
N ASP A 165 3.69 3.91 -34.88
CA ASP A 165 2.60 3.53 -35.77
C ASP A 165 1.35 3.11 -34.96
N ILE A 166 0.30 3.91 -35.08
CA ILE A 166 -1.04 3.64 -34.51
C ILE A 166 -1.70 2.37 -35.07
N ASN A 167 -1.26 1.86 -36.23
CA ASN A 167 -1.90 0.78 -36.97
C ASN A 167 -1.46 -0.65 -36.60
N GLU A 168 -0.45 -0.81 -35.73
CA GLU A 168 0.10 -2.14 -35.33
C GLU A 168 0.72 -2.96 -36.50
N LYS A 169 1.21 -2.28 -37.55
CA LYS A 169 1.67 -2.93 -38.80
C LYS A 169 3.18 -3.20 -38.87
N GLN A 170 3.95 -2.81 -37.85
CA GLN A 170 5.42 -2.88 -37.91
C GLN A 170 5.95 -4.30 -37.61
N ASN A 171 7.20 -4.56 -37.96
CA ASN A 171 7.91 -5.75 -37.49
C ASN A 171 8.40 -5.53 -36.06
N VAL A 172 8.56 -6.61 -35.30
CA VAL A 172 9.17 -6.56 -33.96
C VAL A 172 10.68 -6.53 -34.12
N PHE A 173 11.34 -5.49 -33.63
CA PHE A 173 12.80 -5.40 -33.58
C PHE A 173 13.37 -6.28 -32.46
N GLU A 174 14.59 -6.78 -32.64
CA GLU A 174 15.33 -7.39 -31.53
C GLU A 174 15.64 -6.39 -30.42
N ILE A 175 15.86 -6.91 -29.22
CA ILE A 175 15.93 -6.13 -27.98
C ILE A 175 17.38 -6.11 -27.51
N GLU A 176 18.13 -5.11 -27.99
CA GLU A 176 19.53 -4.83 -27.68
C GLU A 176 19.77 -4.66 -26.16
N GLU A 177 20.95 -5.01 -25.64
CA GLU A 177 21.31 -4.80 -24.23
C GLU A 177 21.30 -3.30 -23.87
N PHE A 178 21.01 -2.99 -22.60
CA PHE A 178 20.85 -1.61 -22.14
C PHE A 178 21.22 -1.44 -20.67
N ASN A 179 22.34 -0.73 -20.40
CA ASN A 179 22.69 -0.32 -19.05
C ASN A 179 22.07 1.05 -18.71
N LYS A 180 21.03 1.04 -17.85
CA LYS A 180 20.34 2.27 -17.40
C LYS A 180 21.22 3.20 -16.57
N GLU A 181 22.23 2.65 -15.90
CA GLU A 181 23.09 3.34 -14.94
C GLU A 181 24.24 4.08 -15.63
N GLU A 182 24.65 3.59 -16.80
CA GLU A 182 25.54 4.30 -17.71
C GLU A 182 24.85 5.48 -18.39
N GLN A 183 23.51 5.53 -18.44
CA GLN A 183 22.73 6.60 -19.07
C GLN A 183 22.13 7.60 -18.07
N ASP A 184 22.41 7.46 -16.76
CA ASP A 184 21.91 8.38 -15.73
C ASP A 184 22.36 9.82 -15.99
N ASN A 185 21.41 10.73 -16.17
CA ASN A 185 21.61 12.17 -16.38
C ASN A 185 22.47 12.55 -17.61
N LYS A 186 22.75 11.60 -18.52
CA LYS A 186 23.41 11.85 -19.83
C LYS A 186 22.46 12.48 -20.84
N VAL A 187 21.30 11.87 -21.04
CA VAL A 187 20.26 12.34 -21.99
C VAL A 187 19.20 13.19 -21.30
N SER A 188 18.49 14.00 -22.09
CA SER A 188 17.42 14.89 -21.60
C SER A 188 16.30 15.07 -22.63
N ILE A 189 15.13 15.47 -22.14
CA ILE A 189 14.05 16.03 -22.95
C ILE A 189 14.11 17.54 -22.73
N GLY A 190 14.86 18.22 -23.59
CA GLY A 190 15.22 19.63 -23.44
C GLY A 190 16.00 19.86 -22.13
N LYS A 191 15.53 20.80 -21.29
CA LYS A 191 16.12 21.06 -19.95
C LYS A 191 15.96 19.91 -18.95
N TYR A 192 15.08 18.94 -19.19
CA TYR A 192 14.77 17.88 -18.23
C TYR A 192 15.67 16.66 -18.43
N LYS A 193 16.74 16.56 -17.64
CA LYS A 193 17.60 15.36 -17.59
C LYS A 193 16.82 14.11 -17.18
N LEU A 194 17.08 13.02 -17.88
CA LEU A 194 16.52 11.71 -17.56
C LEU A 194 17.47 10.99 -16.59
N ASN A 195 16.98 10.61 -15.41
CA ASN A 195 17.71 9.73 -14.51
C ASN A 195 17.49 8.28 -14.95
N GLN A 196 18.26 7.35 -14.38
CA GLN A 196 18.16 5.92 -14.65
C GLN A 196 16.74 5.33 -14.51
N TYR A 197 15.89 5.90 -13.65
CA TYR A 197 14.49 5.45 -13.44
C TYR A 197 13.53 6.07 -14.47
N HIS A 198 13.84 7.25 -15.01
CA HIS A 198 13.21 7.75 -16.24
C HIS A 198 13.59 6.82 -17.41
N MET A 199 14.86 6.45 -17.54
CA MET A 199 15.33 5.55 -18.61
C MET A 199 14.76 4.12 -18.52
N GLU A 200 14.57 3.57 -17.31
CA GLU A 200 13.83 2.30 -17.13
C GLU A 200 12.36 2.41 -17.59
N GLY A 201 11.73 3.58 -17.40
CA GLY A 201 10.41 3.91 -17.93
C GLY A 201 10.40 3.96 -19.47
N VAL A 202 11.35 4.66 -20.07
CA VAL A 202 11.56 4.75 -21.52
C VAL A 202 11.72 3.35 -22.12
N ARG A 203 12.65 2.53 -21.61
CA ARG A 203 12.91 1.18 -22.12
C ARG A 203 11.69 0.27 -22.01
N ARG A 204 10.97 0.28 -20.88
CA ARG A 204 9.75 -0.53 -20.70
C ARG A 204 8.64 -0.15 -21.70
N LEU A 205 8.49 1.14 -22.00
CA LEU A 205 7.54 1.62 -23.01
C LEU A 205 7.93 1.22 -24.43
N TYR A 206 9.20 1.38 -24.80
CA TYR A 206 9.72 0.91 -26.08
C TYR A 206 9.45 -0.59 -26.26
N GLU A 207 9.79 -1.42 -25.27
CA GLU A 207 9.56 -2.86 -25.34
C GLU A 207 8.07 -3.21 -25.47
N ARG A 208 7.19 -2.53 -24.71
CA ARG A 208 5.74 -2.75 -24.78
C ARG A 208 5.20 -2.43 -26.18
N TYR A 209 5.60 -1.29 -26.76
CA TYR A 209 5.16 -0.87 -28.09
C TYR A 209 5.82 -1.66 -29.23
N ASN A 210 7.06 -2.11 -29.07
CA ASN A 210 7.73 -3.01 -30.01
C ASN A 210 7.01 -4.37 -30.06
N LYS A 211 6.70 -4.96 -28.90
CA LYS A 211 5.89 -6.19 -28.77
C LYS A 211 4.47 -6.03 -29.35
N GLN A 212 3.92 -4.80 -29.33
CA GLN A 212 2.64 -4.44 -29.98
C GLN A 212 2.75 -4.03 -31.46
N LYS A 213 3.92 -4.16 -32.11
CA LYS A 213 4.14 -3.78 -33.52
C LYS A 213 3.89 -2.29 -33.84
N LYS A 214 4.16 -1.42 -32.86
CA LYS A 214 3.94 0.04 -32.94
C LYS A 214 5.22 0.85 -33.10
N MET A 215 6.41 0.28 -32.87
CA MET A 215 7.67 1.00 -33.10
C MET A 215 8.07 0.94 -34.58
N LYS A 216 8.41 2.09 -35.16
CA LYS A 216 8.91 2.26 -36.55
C LYS A 216 10.43 2.19 -36.68
N VAL A 217 11.15 2.28 -35.56
CA VAL A 217 12.62 2.38 -35.46
C VAL A 217 13.15 1.38 -34.43
N SER A 218 14.41 0.96 -34.56
CA SER A 218 15.07 0.08 -33.59
C SER A 218 15.38 0.80 -32.27
N TRP A 219 15.88 0.05 -31.26
CA TRP A 219 16.23 0.64 -29.96
C TRP A 219 17.42 1.59 -30.07
N SER A 220 18.51 1.18 -30.74
CA SER A 220 19.65 2.07 -31.05
C SER A 220 19.21 3.34 -31.79
N GLN A 221 18.32 3.23 -32.79
CA GLN A 221 17.81 4.40 -33.52
C GLN A 221 16.95 5.31 -32.64
N PHE A 222 16.15 4.74 -31.72
CA PHE A 222 15.37 5.52 -30.76
C PHE A 222 16.26 6.25 -29.76
N LEU A 223 17.33 5.60 -29.27
CA LEU A 223 18.32 6.23 -28.40
C LEU A 223 19.12 7.32 -29.12
N GLU A 224 19.55 7.08 -30.36
CA GLU A 224 20.25 8.08 -31.18
C GLU A 224 19.42 9.37 -31.32
N LEU A 225 18.12 9.26 -31.57
CA LEU A 225 17.21 10.41 -31.63
C LEU A 225 17.11 11.15 -30.29
N LEU A 226 17.15 10.43 -29.17
CA LEU A 226 17.11 11.00 -27.83
C LEU A 226 18.44 11.69 -27.45
N GLU A 227 19.58 11.09 -27.82
CA GLU A 227 20.92 11.65 -27.63
C GLU A 227 21.16 12.89 -28.52
N GLN A 228 20.62 12.90 -29.74
CA GLN A 228 20.62 14.07 -30.63
C GLN A 228 19.61 15.16 -30.22
N GLY A 229 18.81 14.94 -29.18
CA GLY A 229 17.82 15.90 -28.68
C GLY A 229 16.62 16.11 -29.62
N TYR A 230 16.31 15.16 -30.50
CA TYR A 230 15.15 15.22 -31.42
C TYR A 230 13.85 15.47 -30.66
N PHE A 231 13.70 14.84 -29.50
CA PHE A 231 12.52 14.96 -28.65
C PHE A 231 12.47 16.23 -27.77
N ASN A 232 13.41 17.18 -27.90
CA ASN A 232 13.45 18.38 -27.07
C ASN A 232 12.18 19.24 -27.14
N ASN A 233 11.43 19.18 -28.26
CA ASN A 233 10.13 19.85 -28.40
C ASN A 233 9.08 19.39 -27.37
N TYR A 234 9.22 18.17 -26.84
CA TYR A 234 8.34 17.64 -25.78
C TYR A 234 8.66 18.18 -24.38
N GLU A 235 9.70 19.02 -24.21
CA GLU A 235 9.97 19.78 -22.98
C GLU A 235 8.73 20.53 -22.50
N ARG A 236 7.99 21.13 -23.45
CA ARG A 236 6.73 21.85 -23.18
C ARG A 236 5.71 20.98 -22.44
N ASN A 237 5.63 19.70 -22.75
CA ASN A 237 4.62 18.80 -22.17
C ASN A 237 4.99 18.51 -20.69
N ILE A 238 6.29 18.46 -20.39
CA ILE A 238 6.81 18.37 -19.03
C ILE A 238 6.59 19.70 -18.27
N ASP A 239 6.87 20.85 -18.88
CA ASP A 239 6.58 22.19 -18.30
C ASP A 239 5.11 22.35 -17.93
N GLU A 240 4.21 21.91 -18.80
CA GLU A 240 2.76 22.00 -18.56
C GLU A 240 2.34 21.10 -17.38
N PHE A 241 2.85 19.86 -17.27
CA PHE A 241 2.61 18.98 -16.12
C PHE A 241 3.25 19.49 -14.82
N TYR A 242 4.46 20.06 -14.89
CA TYR A 242 5.14 20.70 -13.76
C TYR A 242 4.35 21.90 -13.23
N SER A 243 3.90 22.77 -14.13
CA SER A 243 3.15 23.98 -13.81
C SER A 243 1.82 23.66 -13.12
N LEU A 244 1.10 22.64 -13.58
CA LEU A 244 -0.15 22.19 -12.95
C LEU A 244 -0.01 21.93 -11.43
N MET A 245 1.09 21.29 -11.02
CA MET A 245 1.38 20.99 -9.62
C MET A 245 1.90 22.21 -8.86
N VAL A 246 2.87 22.94 -9.42
CA VAL A 246 3.50 24.11 -8.75
C VAL A 246 2.53 25.31 -8.63
N GLU A 247 1.57 25.44 -9.53
CA GLU A 247 0.46 26.41 -9.43
C GLU A 247 -0.71 25.90 -8.58
N LYS A 248 -0.63 24.67 -8.08
CA LYS A 248 -1.65 24.03 -7.24
C LYS A 248 -3.02 23.92 -7.95
N ARG A 249 -3.00 23.83 -9.28
CA ARG A 249 -4.18 23.66 -10.17
C ARG A 249 -4.62 22.20 -10.27
N PHE A 250 -3.69 21.26 -10.14
CA PHE A 250 -3.96 19.82 -10.08
C PHE A 250 -2.90 19.12 -9.22
N MET A 251 -3.28 18.03 -8.57
CA MET A 251 -2.35 17.11 -7.88
C MET A 251 -2.64 15.66 -8.28
N PRO A 252 -1.63 14.87 -8.70
CA PRO A 252 -1.78 13.43 -8.88
C PRO A 252 -1.88 12.73 -7.52
N ASN A 253 -2.32 11.47 -7.49
CA ASN A 253 -2.49 10.73 -6.23
C ASN A 253 -1.18 10.50 -5.45
N THR A 254 -1.32 10.20 -4.16
CA THR A 254 -0.21 9.93 -3.22
C THR A 254 0.86 8.95 -3.75
N PRO A 255 0.51 7.78 -4.35
CA PRO A 255 1.51 6.88 -4.93
C PRO A 255 2.34 7.49 -6.07
N ALA A 256 1.73 8.28 -6.96
CA ALA A 256 2.45 8.96 -8.04
C ALA A 256 3.45 9.99 -7.52
N ILE A 257 3.06 10.80 -6.52
CA ILE A 257 3.94 11.80 -5.89
C ILE A 257 5.16 11.13 -5.24
N ALA A 258 4.95 10.01 -4.53
CA ALA A 258 6.04 9.29 -3.88
C ALA A 258 7.02 8.66 -4.90
N ASN A 259 6.51 7.91 -5.87
CA ASN A 259 7.28 6.84 -6.51
C ASN A 259 7.78 7.14 -7.93
N PHE A 260 7.16 8.05 -8.67
CA PHE A 260 7.55 8.31 -10.06
C PHE A 260 8.94 8.96 -10.17
N GLY A 261 9.73 8.54 -11.16
CA GLY A 261 11.14 8.92 -11.32
C GLY A 261 12.05 8.49 -10.16
N ASN A 262 11.68 7.45 -9.40
CA ASN A 262 12.41 6.91 -8.24
C ASN A 262 12.57 5.37 -8.32
N SER A 263 13.38 4.79 -7.43
CA SER A 263 13.89 3.40 -7.47
C SER A 263 12.86 2.29 -7.70
N LEU A 264 11.62 2.47 -7.23
CA LEU A 264 10.58 1.49 -7.44
C LEU A 264 10.18 1.42 -8.93
N GLY A 265 9.89 2.58 -9.54
CA GLY A 265 9.13 2.72 -10.80
C GLY A 265 7.69 2.19 -10.73
N MET A 266 7.39 1.43 -9.68
CA MET A 266 6.12 0.84 -9.27
C MET A 266 5.61 1.56 -8.01
N GLY A 267 4.51 1.07 -7.43
CA GLY A 267 4.31 1.13 -5.98
C GLY A 267 4.79 -0.13 -5.21
N SER A 268 5.99 -0.68 -5.44
CA SER A 268 6.43 -2.02 -4.93
C SER A 268 7.94 -2.41 -5.06
N ALA A 269 8.42 -3.49 -4.40
CA ALA A 269 9.83 -3.77 -3.94
C ALA A 269 10.55 -5.12 -4.36
N CYS A 270 11.91 -5.30 -4.16
CA CYS A 270 12.81 -6.45 -4.63
C CYS A 270 14.12 -6.78 -3.78
N PHE A 271 15.02 -7.74 -4.16
CA PHE A 271 16.27 -8.24 -3.45
C PHE A 271 17.54 -8.47 -4.34
N HIS A 272 18.76 -8.54 -3.79
CA HIS A 272 20.03 -8.91 -4.50
C HIS A 272 20.04 -10.27 -5.26
N PRO A 273 20.86 -10.48 -6.32
CA PRO A 273 20.86 -11.73 -7.11
C PRO A 273 21.37 -12.96 -6.34
N ASP A 274 22.46 -12.82 -5.58
CA ASP A 274 23.00 -13.90 -4.73
C ASP A 274 22.15 -14.17 -3.48
N GLN A 275 21.01 -13.48 -3.30
CA GLN A 275 20.14 -13.71 -2.15
C GLN A 275 19.61 -15.15 -2.16
N LEU A 276 20.09 -15.96 -1.22
CA LEU A 276 19.66 -17.35 -1.07
C LEU A 276 18.17 -17.43 -0.73
N ILE A 277 17.41 -18.18 -1.52
CA ILE A 277 16.01 -18.54 -1.31
C ILE A 277 15.95 -20.04 -1.01
N LEU A 278 15.17 -20.41 0.00
CA LEU A 278 14.97 -21.80 0.39
C LEU A 278 14.04 -22.52 -0.60
N THR A 279 14.60 -23.35 -1.48
CA THR A 279 13.84 -24.20 -2.42
C THR A 279 13.65 -25.62 -1.87
N GLU A 280 12.78 -26.40 -2.50
CA GLU A 280 12.46 -27.79 -2.11
C GLU A 280 13.67 -28.75 -2.12
N ASP A 281 14.66 -28.49 -2.97
CA ASP A 281 15.97 -29.17 -3.01
C ASP A 281 17.04 -28.52 -2.11
N GLY A 282 16.66 -27.53 -1.30
CA GLY A 282 17.54 -26.71 -0.47
C GLY A 282 17.77 -25.29 -1.01
N PRO A 283 18.62 -24.48 -0.37
CA PRO A 283 18.82 -23.09 -0.78
C PRO A 283 19.53 -22.93 -2.14
N ARG A 284 18.99 -22.04 -2.98
CA ARG A 284 19.57 -21.57 -4.26
C ARG A 284 19.59 -20.05 -4.30
N LYS A 285 20.41 -19.41 -5.13
CA LYS A 285 20.34 -17.94 -5.32
C LYS A 285 19.00 -17.56 -5.96
N ILE A 286 18.45 -16.39 -5.66
CA ILE A 286 17.20 -15.92 -6.30
C ILE A 286 17.35 -15.79 -7.83
N SER A 287 18.57 -15.53 -8.33
CA SER A 287 18.88 -15.55 -9.78
C SER A 287 18.94 -16.96 -10.40
N GLU A 288 18.91 -18.03 -9.60
CA GLU A 288 18.92 -19.44 -10.01
C GLU A 288 17.55 -20.12 -9.78
N VAL A 289 16.55 -19.35 -9.33
CA VAL A 289 15.16 -19.79 -9.15
C VAL A 289 14.36 -19.40 -10.41
N ASN A 290 13.58 -20.34 -10.92
CA ASN A 290 12.81 -20.22 -12.15
C ASN A 290 11.31 -20.39 -11.89
N ALA A 291 10.46 -20.03 -12.85
CA ALA A 291 9.05 -20.38 -12.80
C ALA A 291 8.88 -21.92 -12.82
N GLY A 292 8.04 -22.45 -11.94
CA GLY A 292 7.86 -23.88 -11.71
C GLY A 292 8.61 -24.44 -10.50
N ASP A 293 9.72 -23.83 -10.07
CA ASP A 293 10.46 -24.23 -8.87
C ASP A 293 9.61 -24.11 -7.60
N LYS A 294 9.73 -25.03 -6.65
CA LYS A 294 9.06 -24.88 -5.34
C LYS A 294 9.97 -24.18 -4.32
N VAL A 295 9.45 -23.13 -3.68
CA VAL A 295 10.08 -22.38 -2.58
C VAL A 295 9.31 -22.53 -1.28
N LEU A 296 10.01 -22.46 -0.14
CA LEU A 296 9.36 -22.43 1.18
C LEU A 296 8.74 -21.06 1.42
N THR A 297 7.58 -21.04 2.07
CA THR A 297 6.76 -19.85 2.34
C THR A 297 6.71 -19.54 3.84
N HIS A 298 6.15 -18.38 4.23
CA HIS A 298 6.01 -17.98 5.64
C HIS A 298 5.19 -18.97 6.51
N ARG A 299 4.43 -19.88 5.87
CA ARG A 299 3.62 -20.91 6.53
C ARG A 299 4.33 -22.25 6.69
N GLY A 300 5.63 -22.32 6.39
CA GLY A 300 6.42 -23.56 6.50
C GLY A 300 6.01 -24.64 5.49
N ARG A 301 5.50 -24.25 4.32
CA ARG A 301 5.12 -25.16 3.24
C ARG A 301 5.80 -24.78 1.92
N PHE A 302 6.02 -25.77 1.05
CA PHE A 302 6.63 -25.55 -0.26
C PHE A 302 5.54 -25.25 -1.31
N ARG A 303 5.74 -24.23 -2.14
CA ARG A 303 4.81 -23.82 -3.22
C ARG A 303 5.55 -23.31 -4.46
N LYS A 304 4.93 -23.46 -5.64
CA LYS A 304 5.57 -23.14 -6.93
C LYS A 304 5.75 -21.64 -7.12
N VAL A 305 6.88 -21.24 -7.65
CA VAL A 305 7.10 -19.91 -8.23
C VAL A 305 6.29 -19.83 -9.53
N LYS A 306 5.30 -18.92 -9.58
CA LYS A 306 4.53 -18.62 -10.80
C LYS A 306 5.33 -17.73 -11.75
N GLN A 307 6.08 -16.76 -11.22
CA GLN A 307 6.89 -15.82 -12.00
C GLN A 307 8.11 -15.32 -11.22
N VAL A 308 9.19 -15.00 -11.94
CA VAL A 308 10.38 -14.30 -11.44
C VAL A 308 10.38 -12.88 -12.02
N PHE A 309 10.72 -11.88 -11.22
CA PHE A 309 10.84 -10.48 -11.63
C PHE A 309 12.27 -9.97 -11.40
N VAL A 310 12.73 -9.03 -12.22
CA VAL A 310 14.06 -8.39 -12.11
C VAL A 310 13.95 -6.88 -12.41
N ARG A 311 14.68 -6.04 -11.66
CA ARG A 311 14.99 -4.61 -11.91
C ARG A 311 16.32 -4.29 -11.22
N ASP A 312 17.06 -3.26 -11.54
CA ASP A 312 18.34 -2.95 -10.83
C ASP A 312 18.14 -1.96 -9.67
N SER A 313 19.00 -2.06 -8.63
CA SER A 313 19.08 -1.15 -7.48
C SER A 313 20.46 -0.46 -7.40
N ASN A 314 20.53 0.61 -6.62
CA ASN A 314 21.77 1.35 -6.30
C ASN A 314 22.18 1.22 -4.82
N SER A 315 21.33 0.62 -3.99
CA SER A 315 21.59 0.35 -2.58
C SER A 315 20.84 -0.90 -2.12
N LEU A 316 21.35 -1.50 -1.05
CA LEU A 316 20.74 -2.60 -0.31
C LEU A 316 20.93 -2.39 1.19
N LEU A 317 20.05 -2.96 1.99
CA LEU A 317 20.26 -3.18 3.41
C LEU A 317 20.79 -4.59 3.65
N SER A 318 21.85 -4.62 4.44
CA SER A 318 22.52 -5.79 4.99
C SER A 318 21.93 -6.10 6.35
N PHE A 319 21.43 -7.31 6.56
CA PHE A 319 21.00 -7.79 7.88
C PHE A 319 21.93 -8.91 8.36
N GLU A 320 22.62 -8.71 9.49
CA GLU A 320 23.16 -9.81 10.31
C GLU A 320 22.14 -10.18 11.38
N CYS A 321 21.83 -11.47 11.52
CA CYS A 321 20.79 -11.97 12.43
C CYS A 321 21.37 -12.99 13.41
N LYS A 322 20.95 -12.90 14.67
CA LYS A 322 21.44 -13.72 15.78
C LYS A 322 21.17 -15.20 15.55
N LYS A 323 22.11 -16.05 15.95
CA LYS A 323 22.11 -17.51 15.70
C LYS A 323 22.02 -17.92 14.21
N LEU A 324 22.01 -17.00 13.26
CA LEU A 324 22.27 -17.28 11.83
C LEU A 324 23.76 -17.02 11.51
N PRO A 325 24.29 -17.46 10.36
CA PRO A 325 25.63 -17.08 9.96
C PRO A 325 25.74 -15.56 9.81
N LYS A 326 26.93 -15.01 10.04
CA LYS A 326 27.31 -13.65 9.58
C LYS A 326 27.49 -13.62 8.05
N THR A 327 26.41 -13.95 7.34
CA THR A 327 26.26 -13.90 5.89
C THR A 327 24.94 -13.19 5.63
N THR A 328 25.08 -11.91 5.32
CA THR A 328 24.04 -10.92 5.12
C THR A 328 22.81 -11.40 4.32
N MET A 329 21.60 -11.12 4.81
CA MET A 329 20.43 -10.99 3.93
C MET A 329 20.49 -9.63 3.23
N LEU A 330 20.41 -9.62 1.90
CA LEU A 330 20.67 -8.48 1.01
C LEU A 330 19.38 -8.03 0.31
N ALA A 331 18.65 -7.12 0.94
CA ALA A 331 17.31 -6.67 0.49
C ALA A 331 17.29 -5.18 0.11
N THR A 332 16.41 -4.76 -0.81
CA THR A 332 16.22 -3.31 -1.03
C THR A 332 15.59 -2.65 0.19
N GLU A 333 15.82 -1.35 0.40
CA GLU A 333 15.35 -0.61 1.58
C GLU A 333 13.82 -0.75 1.78
N GLU A 334 13.06 -0.74 0.70
CA GLU A 334 11.62 -0.95 0.63
C GLU A 334 11.13 -2.41 0.84
N HIS A 335 12.03 -3.38 1.04
CA HIS A 335 11.66 -4.79 0.99
C HIS A 335 10.97 -5.27 2.27
N PRO A 336 9.78 -5.87 2.21
CA PRO A 336 9.06 -6.37 3.38
C PRO A 336 9.73 -7.59 3.98
N ILE A 337 9.86 -7.58 5.30
CA ILE A 337 10.39 -8.69 6.10
C ILE A 337 9.40 -8.93 7.25
N LEU A 338 9.00 -10.18 7.45
CA LEU A 338 8.16 -10.56 8.59
C LEU A 338 8.97 -10.38 9.88
N THR A 339 8.58 -9.42 10.72
CA THR A 339 9.36 -8.94 11.86
C THR A 339 8.45 -8.76 13.07
N HIS A 340 8.90 -9.21 14.24
CA HIS A 340 8.33 -8.86 15.52
C HIS A 340 9.07 -7.66 16.12
N LYS A 341 8.35 -6.54 16.23
CA LYS A 341 8.85 -5.22 16.60
C LYS A 341 7.88 -4.57 17.59
N ASP A 342 8.40 -3.87 18.59
CA ASP A 342 7.63 -3.08 19.58
C ASP A 342 6.48 -3.82 20.31
N GLY A 343 6.47 -5.17 20.26
CA GLY A 343 5.44 -6.04 20.88
C GLY A 343 4.49 -6.71 19.88
N GLU A 344 4.60 -6.46 18.59
CA GLU A 344 3.72 -7.00 17.55
C GLU A 344 4.51 -7.71 16.43
N ALA A 345 4.00 -8.84 15.93
CA ALA A 345 4.50 -9.49 14.72
C ALA A 345 3.78 -8.97 13.48
N GLY A 346 4.50 -8.47 12.49
CA GLY A 346 3.94 -7.85 11.29
C GLY A 346 4.90 -7.74 10.12
N TRP A 347 4.45 -7.10 9.04
CA TRP A 347 5.13 -7.04 7.75
C TRP A 347 5.83 -5.68 7.54
N TYR A 348 7.10 -5.59 7.93
CA TYR A 348 7.83 -4.32 7.99
C TYR A 348 8.79 -4.14 6.79
N PRO A 349 8.82 -2.99 6.10
CA PRO A 349 9.88 -2.65 5.15
C PRO A 349 11.26 -2.66 5.81
N ALA A 350 12.28 -3.10 5.08
CA ALA A 350 13.65 -3.30 5.56
C ALA A 350 14.23 -2.04 6.24
N TYR A 351 13.97 -0.84 5.71
CA TYR A 351 14.42 0.43 6.31
C TYR A 351 13.77 0.77 7.67
N MET A 352 12.68 0.11 8.05
CA MET A 352 11.99 0.34 9.34
C MET A 352 12.52 -0.55 10.46
N ILE A 353 13.29 -1.57 10.10
CA ILE A 353 13.88 -2.54 11.01
C ILE A 353 15.16 -1.95 11.59
N LYS A 354 15.44 -2.23 12.86
CA LYS A 354 16.58 -1.76 13.63
C LYS A 354 17.27 -2.92 14.31
N GLU A 355 18.53 -2.71 14.69
CA GLU A 355 19.26 -3.62 15.58
C GLU A 355 18.45 -3.80 16.88
N GLY A 356 18.20 -5.06 17.26
CA GLY A 356 17.32 -5.43 18.38
C GLY A 356 15.86 -5.75 18.03
N ASP A 357 15.34 -5.36 16.86
CA ASP A 357 14.08 -5.92 16.34
C ASP A 357 14.26 -7.42 16.01
N LYS A 358 13.18 -8.21 15.93
CA LYS A 358 13.29 -9.66 15.69
C LYS A 358 12.70 -10.07 14.35
N VAL A 359 13.45 -10.73 13.47
CA VAL A 359 12.94 -11.23 12.18
C VAL A 359 12.48 -12.68 12.27
N ALA A 360 11.41 -13.03 11.53
CA ALA A 360 10.77 -14.33 11.57
C ALA A 360 11.55 -15.39 10.80
N LEU A 361 11.86 -16.49 11.46
CA LEU A 361 12.52 -17.66 10.89
C LEU A 361 11.50 -18.71 10.46
N SER A 362 11.63 -19.20 9.22
CA SER A 362 10.72 -20.19 8.63
C SER A 362 11.44 -21.50 8.28
N TYR A 363 10.76 -22.62 8.51
CA TYR A 363 11.25 -23.98 8.28
C TYR A 363 10.07 -24.88 7.82
N PRO A 364 10.33 -26.05 7.18
CA PRO A 364 9.25 -26.95 6.76
C PRO A 364 8.45 -27.45 7.98
N ALA A 365 7.17 -27.10 8.02
CA ALA A 365 6.21 -27.45 9.07
C ALA A 365 5.22 -28.54 8.61
N GLU A 366 4.93 -28.64 7.30
CA GLU A 366 4.23 -29.82 6.74
C GLU A 366 4.94 -31.11 7.19
N THR A 367 4.18 -32.17 7.46
CA THR A 367 4.70 -33.50 7.78
C THR A 367 3.96 -34.55 6.95
N LYS A 368 4.72 -35.44 6.31
CA LYS A 368 4.23 -36.53 5.47
C LYS A 368 5.07 -37.75 5.80
N ASP A 369 4.45 -38.78 6.39
CA ASP A 369 5.21 -39.98 6.72
C ASP A 369 5.37 -40.90 5.52
N VAL A 370 6.50 -41.62 5.50
CA VAL A 370 6.82 -42.68 4.54
C VAL A 370 7.20 -43.90 5.36
N GLU A 371 6.52 -45.01 5.16
CA GLU A 371 6.79 -46.28 5.86
C GLU A 371 7.92 -47.07 5.20
N LYS A 372 7.99 -47.02 3.87
CA LYS A 372 8.93 -47.79 3.04
C LYS A 372 9.23 -47.09 1.72
N ILE A 373 10.38 -47.40 1.14
CA ILE A 373 10.79 -47.01 -0.22
C ILE A 373 11.21 -48.24 -1.02
N LEU A 374 11.09 -48.20 -2.35
CA LEU A 374 11.51 -49.28 -3.23
C LEU A 374 12.79 -48.89 -3.97
N VAL A 375 13.87 -49.68 -3.86
CA VAL A 375 15.16 -49.39 -4.54
C VAL A 375 14.99 -49.31 -6.07
N SER A 376 14.03 -50.05 -6.63
CA SER A 376 13.67 -50.01 -8.05
C SER A 376 13.03 -48.70 -8.53
N GLU A 377 12.53 -47.83 -7.65
CA GLU A 377 12.01 -46.49 -8.01
C GLU A 377 13.14 -45.46 -8.24
N PHE A 378 14.39 -45.78 -7.86
CA PHE A 378 15.53 -44.86 -7.89
C PHE A 378 16.67 -45.30 -8.82
N VAL A 379 16.57 -46.48 -9.45
CA VAL A 379 17.63 -47.09 -10.26
C VAL A 379 17.06 -47.69 -11.54
N ASP A 380 17.39 -47.10 -12.69
CA ASP A 380 16.97 -47.61 -14.00
C ASP A 380 17.70 -48.91 -14.41
N GLY A 381 17.00 -49.75 -15.17
CA GLY A 381 17.57 -50.91 -15.87
C GLY A 381 17.78 -52.16 -15.01
N ILE A 382 17.14 -52.24 -13.83
CA ILE A 382 17.14 -53.43 -12.96
C ILE A 382 15.79 -54.14 -12.97
N THR A 383 15.79 -55.42 -12.57
CA THR A 383 14.62 -56.28 -12.40
C THR A 383 14.50 -56.70 -10.93
N VAL A 384 13.27 -56.76 -10.42
CA VAL A 384 12.99 -57.24 -9.05
C VAL A 384 12.51 -58.70 -9.10
N LYS A 385 13.14 -59.58 -8.31
CA LYS A 385 12.71 -60.97 -8.09
C LYS A 385 12.85 -61.30 -6.61
N ASP A 386 11.82 -61.84 -5.98
CA ASP A 386 11.83 -62.23 -4.54
C ASP A 386 12.32 -61.10 -3.60
N ASP A 387 11.83 -59.87 -3.84
CA ASP A 387 12.27 -58.60 -3.23
C ASP A 387 13.79 -58.32 -3.32
N LYS A 388 14.48 -58.88 -4.33
CA LYS A 388 15.86 -58.56 -4.68
C LYS A 388 15.93 -57.82 -6.01
N CYS A 389 16.63 -56.69 -6.01
CA CYS A 389 17.05 -55.96 -7.20
C CYS A 389 18.29 -56.64 -7.84
N CYS A 390 18.20 -56.95 -9.12
CA CYS A 390 19.24 -57.58 -9.94
C CYS A 390 19.31 -56.97 -11.35
N TYR A 391 20.44 -57.10 -12.04
CA TYR A 391 20.52 -56.88 -13.49
C TYR A 391 20.30 -58.19 -14.24
N GLU A 392 19.59 -58.16 -15.38
CA GLU A 392 19.53 -59.29 -16.32
C GLU A 392 20.54 -59.11 -17.46
N TYR A 393 21.05 -60.22 -18.01
CA TYR A 393 22.11 -60.21 -19.01
C TYR A 393 21.72 -61.00 -20.26
N SER A 394 21.42 -60.29 -21.35
CA SER A 394 21.29 -60.84 -22.72
C SER A 394 22.68 -60.96 -23.35
N GLY A 395 23.13 -62.19 -23.62
CA GLY A 395 24.57 -62.48 -23.77
C GLY A 395 25.24 -62.14 -25.11
N GLY A 396 26.54 -61.83 -25.06
CA GLY A 396 27.37 -61.63 -26.26
C GLY A 396 28.86 -61.36 -25.99
N LYS A 397 29.66 -62.44 -25.85
CA LYS A 397 31.15 -62.49 -25.89
C LYS A 397 31.95 -61.51 -24.99
N PHE A 398 32.41 -62.04 -23.85
CA PHE A 398 33.64 -61.71 -23.11
C PHE A 398 34.19 -60.27 -23.16
N ASN A 399 34.01 -59.57 -22.04
CA ASN A 399 35.15 -59.02 -21.31
C ASN A 399 35.01 -59.40 -19.82
N ALA A 400 36.11 -59.77 -19.16
CA ALA A 400 36.08 -60.57 -17.93
C ALA A 400 35.77 -59.80 -16.62
N PHE A 401 34.97 -58.73 -16.69
CA PHE A 401 34.72 -57.80 -15.58
C PHE A 401 33.29 -57.82 -15.01
N VAL A 402 32.36 -58.59 -15.61
CA VAL A 402 30.93 -58.60 -15.20
C VAL A 402 30.58 -59.86 -14.40
N HIS A 403 31.32 -60.10 -13.31
CA HIS A 403 30.93 -61.05 -12.27
C HIS A 403 30.57 -60.30 -10.97
N THR A 404 29.51 -60.76 -10.29
CA THR A 404 29.13 -60.37 -8.91
C THR A 404 28.68 -58.93 -8.65
N THR A 405 27.73 -58.37 -9.41
CA THR A 405 26.87 -57.32 -8.85
C THR A 405 25.99 -57.92 -7.74
N LYS A 406 26.33 -57.68 -6.47
CA LYS A 406 25.56 -58.19 -5.31
C LYS A 406 24.12 -57.68 -5.38
N SER A 407 23.15 -58.60 -5.31
CA SER A 407 21.72 -58.32 -5.26
C SER A 407 21.36 -57.53 -4.00
N VAL A 408 20.55 -56.47 -4.14
CA VAL A 408 20.15 -55.58 -3.05
C VAL A 408 18.69 -55.83 -2.70
N ASN A 409 18.29 -55.73 -1.42
CA ASN A 409 16.87 -55.73 -1.05
C ASN A 409 16.13 -54.60 -1.78
N ASN A 410 14.91 -54.86 -2.26
CA ASN A 410 14.11 -53.87 -2.96
C ASN A 410 13.27 -53.05 -1.97
N THR A 411 12.55 -53.68 -1.04
CA THR A 411 11.70 -52.99 -0.08
C THR A 411 12.48 -52.60 1.18
N ILE A 412 12.66 -51.30 1.41
CA ILE A 412 13.41 -50.78 2.56
C ILE A 412 12.46 -50.03 3.50
N LEU A 413 12.33 -50.48 4.76
CA LEU A 413 11.57 -49.78 5.80
C LEU A 413 12.28 -48.48 6.23
N VAL A 414 11.53 -47.38 6.23
CA VAL A 414 11.98 -46.02 6.58
C VAL A 414 11.76 -45.80 8.08
N ASP A 415 12.83 -46.01 8.85
CA ASP A 415 12.88 -45.87 10.30
C ASP A 415 14.17 -45.17 10.75
N TYR A 416 14.34 -45.05 12.08
CA TYR A 416 15.51 -44.41 12.69
C TYR A 416 16.84 -45.00 12.22
N ASP A 417 16.95 -46.33 12.12
CA ASP A 417 18.15 -47.03 11.63
C ASP A 417 18.50 -46.64 10.18
N LEU A 418 17.52 -46.68 9.27
CA LEU A 418 17.75 -46.29 7.87
C LEU A 418 18.19 -44.82 7.77
N MET A 419 17.49 -43.94 8.48
CA MET A 419 17.82 -42.51 8.51
C MET A 419 19.22 -42.29 9.10
N LYS A 420 19.62 -43.02 10.14
CA LYS A 420 20.97 -42.93 10.73
C LYS A 420 22.06 -43.39 9.77
N LEU A 421 21.85 -44.47 9.02
CA LEU A 421 22.76 -44.89 7.95
C LEU A 421 22.88 -43.83 6.83
N PHE A 422 21.77 -43.19 6.44
CA PHE A 422 21.82 -42.06 5.51
C PHE A 422 22.56 -40.85 6.11
N GLY A 423 22.48 -40.63 7.42
CA GLY A 423 23.20 -39.56 8.11
C GLY A 423 24.72 -39.78 8.09
N PHE A 424 25.15 -41.01 8.38
CA PHE A 424 26.55 -41.43 8.20
C PHE A 424 27.00 -41.28 6.74
N TYR A 425 26.13 -41.56 5.75
CA TYR A 425 26.48 -41.36 4.35
C TYR A 425 26.64 -39.88 3.99
N LEU A 426 25.80 -39.01 4.54
CA LEU A 426 25.87 -37.56 4.29
C LEU A 426 27.14 -36.92 4.83
N ALA A 427 27.65 -37.40 5.97
CA ALA A 427 29.00 -37.09 6.45
C ALA A 427 30.07 -37.90 5.68
N GLU A 428 30.46 -39.06 6.19
CA GLU A 428 31.64 -39.84 5.77
C GLU A 428 31.45 -40.73 4.52
N GLY A 429 30.23 -40.79 4.00
CA GLY A 429 29.91 -41.59 2.82
C GLY A 429 30.43 -40.99 1.50
N THR A 430 30.79 -41.85 0.57
CA THR A 430 31.03 -41.51 -0.84
C THR A 430 30.70 -42.71 -1.74
N VAL A 431 30.54 -42.48 -3.04
CA VAL A 431 30.63 -43.56 -4.04
C VAL A 431 31.91 -43.39 -4.82
N SER A 432 32.78 -44.40 -4.77
CA SER A 432 34.03 -44.46 -5.55
C SER A 432 33.83 -45.10 -6.92
N GLU A 433 34.77 -44.83 -7.84
CA GLU A 433 34.75 -45.23 -9.25
C GLU A 433 34.52 -46.74 -9.50
N GLU A 434 34.82 -47.59 -8.51
CA GLU A 434 34.55 -49.04 -8.49
C GLU A 434 33.08 -49.43 -8.22
N ASP A 435 32.10 -48.57 -8.51
CA ASP A 435 30.66 -48.80 -8.22
C ASP A 435 30.38 -49.24 -6.77
N CYS A 436 31.08 -48.60 -5.83
CA CYS A 436 31.14 -49.03 -4.43
C CYS A 436 30.78 -47.87 -3.48
N VAL A 437 29.79 -48.09 -2.62
CA VAL A 437 29.50 -47.19 -1.49
C VAL A 437 30.59 -47.38 -0.45
N ARG A 438 31.27 -46.30 -0.06
CA ARG A 438 32.38 -46.30 0.88
C ARG A 438 32.10 -45.34 2.04
N PHE A 439 32.45 -45.75 3.25
CA PHE A 439 32.54 -44.87 4.42
C PHE A 439 33.99 -44.86 4.91
N THR A 440 34.49 -43.71 5.37
CA THR A 440 35.84 -43.58 5.96
C THR A 440 35.70 -43.06 7.38
N LEU A 441 36.33 -43.72 8.35
CA LEU A 441 36.14 -43.46 9.78
C LEU A 441 37.49 -43.50 10.50
N SER A 442 37.57 -42.92 11.71
CA SER A 442 38.72 -43.12 12.59
C SER A 442 38.84 -44.58 13.02
N ALA A 443 40.06 -45.03 13.33
CA ALA A 443 40.27 -46.33 13.96
C ALA A 443 39.66 -46.41 15.38
N ASP A 444 39.41 -45.26 16.02
CA ASP A 444 38.78 -45.17 17.34
C ASP A 444 37.24 -45.23 17.28
N GLU A 445 36.64 -45.28 16.07
CA GLU A 445 35.18 -45.26 15.82
C GLU A 445 34.64 -46.65 15.44
N ALA A 446 35.21 -47.71 16.03
CA ALA A 446 34.89 -49.10 15.74
C ALA A 446 33.39 -49.43 15.95
N ASP A 447 32.72 -48.81 16.93
CA ASP A 447 31.29 -49.01 17.19
C ASP A 447 30.42 -48.46 16.06
N TYR A 448 30.77 -47.31 15.48
CA TYR A 448 30.07 -46.77 14.32
C TYR A 448 30.29 -47.64 13.09
N CYS A 449 31.49 -48.24 12.95
CA CYS A 449 31.76 -49.21 11.89
C CYS A 449 30.83 -50.42 11.99
N ASN A 450 30.72 -51.01 13.18
CA ASN A 450 29.83 -52.16 13.45
C ASN A 450 28.36 -51.82 13.20
N GLU A 451 27.92 -50.62 13.59
CA GLU A 451 26.56 -50.13 13.36
C GLU A 451 26.24 -49.98 11.86
N ILE A 452 27.13 -49.35 11.08
CA ILE A 452 26.96 -49.17 9.63
C ILE A 452 26.89 -50.52 8.91
N ILE A 453 27.76 -51.49 9.28
CA ILE A 453 27.73 -52.85 8.74
C ILE A 453 26.38 -53.52 9.06
N SER A 454 25.95 -53.50 10.33
CA SER A 454 24.69 -54.10 10.78
C SER A 454 23.48 -53.53 10.06
N ILE A 455 23.40 -52.21 9.87
CA ILE A 455 22.27 -51.59 9.16
C ILE A 455 22.33 -51.93 7.67
N MET A 456 23.50 -51.90 7.02
CA MET A 456 23.65 -52.28 5.60
C MET A 456 23.29 -53.75 5.34
N GLU A 457 23.69 -54.67 6.20
CA GLU A 457 23.36 -56.10 6.06
C GLU A 457 21.88 -56.36 6.33
N ARG A 458 21.28 -55.77 7.37
CA ARG A 458 19.84 -55.91 7.67
C ARG A 458 18.94 -55.25 6.62
N LYS A 459 19.24 -54.01 6.21
CA LYS A 459 18.39 -53.22 5.31
C LYS A 459 18.58 -53.59 3.85
N PHE A 460 19.82 -53.69 3.38
CA PHE A 460 20.15 -53.82 1.96
C PHE A 460 20.66 -55.22 1.57
N GLY A 461 21.07 -56.05 2.54
CA GLY A 461 21.60 -57.40 2.28
C GLY A 461 23.03 -57.41 1.73
N VAL A 462 23.80 -56.33 1.94
CA VAL A 462 25.14 -56.15 1.35
C VAL A 462 26.21 -56.15 2.43
N SER A 463 27.02 -57.21 2.47
CA SER A 463 28.16 -57.31 3.38
C SER A 463 29.34 -56.42 3.02
N ALA A 464 30.01 -55.90 4.04
CA ALA A 464 31.16 -54.99 3.92
C ALA A 464 32.49 -55.71 3.64
N ARG A 465 33.42 -54.97 3.03
CA ARG A 465 34.86 -55.24 3.07
C ARG A 465 35.51 -54.13 3.91
N ILE A 466 36.30 -54.50 4.91
CA ILE A 466 37.00 -53.56 5.79
C ILE A 466 38.45 -53.43 5.33
N GLU A 467 38.94 -52.19 5.24
CA GLU A 467 40.33 -51.84 4.97
C GLU A 467 40.84 -50.90 6.07
N SER A 468 42.11 -51.03 6.47
CA SER A 468 42.71 -50.26 7.56
C SER A 468 44.13 -49.83 7.22
N THR A 469 44.51 -48.60 7.53
CA THR A 469 45.89 -48.11 7.36
C THR A 469 46.49 -47.67 8.69
N ASN A 470 47.71 -48.15 8.97
CA ASN A 470 48.53 -47.74 10.10
C ASN A 470 49.70 -46.89 9.58
N ASP A 471 49.49 -45.59 9.43
CA ASP A 471 50.56 -44.61 9.20
C ASP A 471 50.87 -43.90 10.53
N ALA A 472 52.09 -43.38 10.67
CA ALA A 472 52.63 -42.90 11.95
C ALA A 472 51.88 -41.68 12.54
N GLU A 473 51.19 -40.90 11.70
CA GLU A 473 50.43 -39.72 12.13
C GLU A 473 48.90 -39.91 12.13
N ARG A 474 48.34 -40.91 11.42
CA ARG A 474 46.88 -41.12 11.29
C ARG A 474 46.52 -42.58 11.08
N LYS A 475 45.50 -43.05 11.82
CA LYS A 475 44.85 -44.35 11.63
C LYS A 475 43.42 -44.15 11.16
N TRP A 476 43.00 -44.91 10.14
CA TRP A 476 41.64 -44.86 9.61
C TRP A 476 41.15 -46.24 9.15
N LEU A 477 39.84 -46.41 9.19
CA LEU A 477 39.08 -47.55 8.69
C LEU A 477 38.28 -47.13 7.46
N SER A 478 38.17 -48.00 6.47
CA SER A 478 37.33 -47.81 5.29
C SER A 478 36.42 -49.01 5.08
N LEU A 479 35.12 -48.77 5.12
CA LEU A 479 34.08 -49.77 4.85
C LEU A 479 33.65 -49.68 3.39
N ARG A 480 33.88 -50.74 2.60
CA ARG A 480 33.49 -50.82 1.18
C ARG A 480 32.31 -51.78 0.98
N PHE A 481 31.21 -51.26 0.45
CA PHE A 481 30.00 -51.99 0.09
C PHE A 481 29.87 -52.04 -1.44
N HIS A 482 30.47 -53.07 -2.05
CA HIS A 482 30.49 -53.26 -3.50
C HIS A 482 29.14 -53.74 -4.04
N SER A 483 28.38 -52.85 -4.68
CA SER A 483 27.23 -53.16 -5.53
C SER A 483 26.83 -51.94 -6.36
N THR A 484 26.87 -52.05 -7.69
CA THR A 484 26.40 -51.01 -8.64
C THR A 484 24.96 -50.57 -8.38
N ILE A 485 24.09 -51.46 -7.90
CA ILE A 485 22.69 -51.11 -7.58
C ILE A 485 22.64 -50.18 -6.36
N LEU A 486 23.38 -50.53 -5.30
CA LEU A 486 23.48 -49.72 -4.09
C LEU A 486 24.18 -48.37 -4.38
N ALA A 487 25.24 -48.39 -5.19
CA ALA A 487 25.96 -47.19 -5.62
C ALA A 487 25.05 -46.21 -6.39
N LYS A 488 24.30 -46.70 -7.39
CA LYS A 488 23.31 -45.88 -8.11
C LYS A 488 22.19 -45.37 -7.20
N PHE A 489 21.68 -46.20 -6.30
CA PHE A 489 20.63 -45.82 -5.34
C PHE A 489 21.07 -44.66 -4.43
N PHE A 490 22.28 -44.72 -3.86
CA PHE A 490 22.83 -43.63 -3.04
C PHE A 490 23.15 -42.37 -3.87
N ILE A 491 23.63 -42.51 -5.11
CA ILE A 491 23.81 -41.38 -6.04
C ILE A 491 22.46 -40.72 -6.40
N SER A 492 21.41 -41.52 -6.60
CA SER A 492 20.07 -41.06 -6.99
C SER A 492 19.37 -40.29 -5.86
N LEU A 493 19.42 -40.81 -4.63
CA LEU A 493 18.87 -40.12 -3.45
C LEU A 493 19.69 -38.89 -3.05
N PHE A 494 20.99 -39.05 -2.84
CA PHE A 494 21.82 -38.06 -2.15
C PHE A 494 22.84 -37.37 -3.05
N GLY A 495 23.34 -38.04 -4.09
CA GLY A 495 24.52 -37.61 -4.86
C GLY A 495 25.84 -38.04 -4.22
N THR A 496 26.96 -37.86 -4.93
CA THR A 496 28.31 -38.26 -4.48
C THR A 496 29.32 -37.11 -4.57
N GLY A 497 30.30 -37.10 -3.66
CA GLY A 497 31.24 -35.99 -3.46
C GLY A 497 30.67 -34.84 -2.61
N TYR A 498 31.50 -34.23 -1.77
CA TYR A 498 31.08 -33.35 -0.67
C TYR A 498 30.07 -32.25 -1.07
N ASN A 499 30.27 -31.60 -2.21
CA ASN A 499 29.47 -30.45 -2.66
C ASN A 499 28.21 -30.81 -3.46
N LYS A 500 28.06 -32.06 -3.91
CA LYS A 500 26.87 -32.52 -4.66
C LYS A 500 25.84 -33.22 -3.78
N LYS A 501 26.21 -33.57 -2.53
CA LYS A 501 25.29 -34.18 -1.57
C LYS A 501 24.11 -33.25 -1.26
N LYS A 502 22.87 -33.75 -1.34
CA LYS A 502 21.64 -33.07 -0.90
C LYS A 502 20.76 -34.00 -0.07
N ILE A 503 19.76 -33.46 0.65
CA ILE A 503 18.72 -34.26 1.31
C ILE A 503 17.43 -34.12 0.47
N PRO A 504 16.81 -35.22 0.01
CA PRO A 504 15.51 -35.19 -0.67
C PRO A 504 14.39 -34.51 0.14
N SER A 505 13.51 -33.79 -0.55
CA SER A 505 12.39 -33.08 0.08
C SER A 505 11.44 -33.99 0.87
N TRP A 506 11.25 -35.25 0.45
CA TRP A 506 10.44 -36.21 1.19
C TRP A 506 11.04 -36.52 2.57
N ILE A 507 12.38 -36.56 2.70
CA ILE A 507 13.07 -36.73 3.98
C ILE A 507 12.91 -35.47 4.85
N MET A 508 12.95 -34.27 4.25
CA MET A 508 12.69 -33.00 4.95
C MET A 508 11.25 -32.88 5.50
N LEU A 509 10.31 -33.66 4.98
CA LEU A 509 8.91 -33.71 5.43
C LEU A 509 8.58 -34.90 6.34
N LEU A 510 9.51 -35.83 6.61
CA LEU A 510 9.27 -36.95 7.52
C LEU A 510 8.95 -36.48 8.96
N PRO A 511 8.22 -37.29 9.76
CA PRO A 511 8.07 -37.07 11.20
C PRO A 511 9.42 -36.87 11.90
N ALA A 512 9.47 -35.95 12.87
CA ALA A 512 10.71 -35.57 13.57
C ALA A 512 11.44 -36.81 14.14
N GLU A 513 10.72 -37.80 14.68
CA GLU A 513 11.29 -39.05 15.21
C GLU A 513 12.11 -39.84 14.19
N LYS A 514 11.74 -39.84 12.91
CA LYS A 514 12.53 -40.46 11.84
C LYS A 514 13.71 -39.55 11.47
N GLN A 515 13.50 -38.23 11.42
CA GLN A 515 14.57 -37.25 11.15
C GLN A 515 15.68 -37.25 12.21
N LYS A 516 15.36 -37.54 13.49
CA LYS A 516 16.34 -37.74 14.56
C LYS A 516 17.39 -38.80 14.19
N GLY A 517 17.03 -39.87 13.51
CA GLY A 517 18.00 -40.86 13.01
C GLY A 517 19.06 -40.23 12.11
N LEU A 518 18.61 -39.46 11.09
CA LEU A 518 19.46 -38.73 10.17
C LEU A 518 20.40 -37.77 10.91
N MET A 519 19.87 -37.05 11.90
CA MET A 519 20.65 -36.14 12.74
C MET A 519 21.71 -36.87 13.58
N SER A 520 21.37 -38.02 14.21
CA SER A 520 22.34 -38.84 14.96
C SER A 520 23.49 -39.31 14.06
N GLY A 521 23.19 -39.79 12.84
CA GLY A 521 24.20 -40.22 11.88
C GLY A 521 25.11 -39.08 11.40
N MET A 522 24.54 -37.90 11.11
CA MET A 522 25.32 -36.72 10.68
C MET A 522 26.24 -36.21 11.79
N ILE A 523 25.78 -36.16 13.05
CA ILE A 523 26.59 -35.70 14.20
C ILE A 523 27.66 -36.74 14.58
N ARG A 524 27.45 -38.03 14.31
CA ARG A 524 28.44 -39.09 14.59
C ARG A 524 29.59 -39.16 13.59
N GLY A 525 29.46 -38.55 12.41
CA GLY A 525 30.56 -38.35 11.46
C GLY A 525 31.14 -36.93 11.57
N ASP A 526 30.54 -35.96 10.86
CA ASP A 526 30.99 -34.56 10.75
C ASP A 526 30.78 -33.71 12.03
N GLY A 527 30.53 -34.35 13.19
CA GLY A 527 30.15 -33.67 14.44
C GLY A 527 31.15 -33.82 15.58
N THR A 528 31.32 -32.74 16.35
CA THR A 528 32.08 -32.75 17.61
C THR A 528 31.12 -32.59 18.79
N VAL A 529 31.08 -33.58 19.69
CA VAL A 529 30.40 -33.47 21.00
C VAL A 529 31.45 -33.16 22.07
N PHE A 530 31.18 -32.18 22.93
CA PHE A 530 32.12 -31.70 23.95
C PHE A 530 31.39 -31.18 25.20
N LYS A 531 32.05 -31.20 26.36
CA LYS A 531 31.44 -30.82 27.65
C LYS A 531 32.12 -29.58 28.24
N ASN A 532 31.37 -28.48 28.34
CA ASN A 532 31.82 -27.19 28.89
C ASN A 532 31.04 -26.89 30.19
N TRP A 533 31.74 -26.74 31.31
CA TRP A 533 31.13 -26.45 32.63
C TRP A 533 29.87 -27.28 32.92
N ASN A 534 30.03 -28.61 32.87
CA ASN A 534 28.99 -29.65 33.00
C ASN A 534 27.87 -29.67 31.93
N LYS A 535 27.87 -28.77 30.94
CA LYS A 535 26.90 -28.77 29.82
C LYS A 535 27.47 -29.48 28.60
N MET A 536 26.75 -30.47 28.09
CA MET A 536 27.09 -31.14 26.82
C MET A 536 26.66 -30.26 25.65
N ASN A 537 27.57 -30.05 24.71
CA ASN A 537 27.37 -29.23 23.52
C ASN A 537 27.74 -30.09 22.31
N ALA A 538 27.09 -29.85 21.17
CA ALA A 538 27.45 -30.44 19.90
C ALA A 538 27.62 -29.37 18.83
N LYS A 539 28.57 -29.57 17.92
CA LYS A 539 28.65 -28.83 16.66
C LYS A 539 28.75 -29.81 15.50
N LEU A 540 27.89 -29.67 14.50
CA LEU A 540 28.08 -30.25 13.17
C LEU A 540 28.86 -29.24 12.33
N VAL A 541 29.92 -29.64 11.63
CA VAL A 541 30.73 -28.74 10.80
C VAL A 541 30.99 -29.35 9.44
N MET A 542 30.30 -28.86 8.40
CA MET A 542 30.45 -29.40 7.04
C MET A 542 30.89 -28.34 6.04
N SER A 543 31.56 -28.77 4.97
CA SER A 543 31.87 -27.92 3.80
C SER A 543 30.70 -27.80 2.80
N ASN A 544 29.57 -28.46 3.06
CA ASN A 544 28.34 -28.38 2.27
C ASN A 544 27.28 -27.57 3.02
N THR A 545 27.16 -26.31 2.65
CA THR A 545 26.22 -25.34 3.25
C THR A 545 24.75 -25.80 3.21
N SER A 546 24.33 -26.48 2.13
CA SER A 546 22.94 -26.93 1.97
C SER A 546 22.57 -28.04 2.95
N LEU A 547 23.49 -28.97 3.24
CA LEU A 547 23.29 -29.99 4.28
C LEU A 547 23.21 -29.37 5.68
N VAL A 548 24.06 -28.39 5.98
CA VAL A 548 24.04 -27.71 7.30
C VAL A 548 22.75 -26.91 7.50
N TYR A 549 22.24 -26.25 6.46
CA TYR A 549 20.95 -25.58 6.49
C TYR A 549 19.76 -26.55 6.56
N ALA A 550 19.82 -27.72 5.92
CA ALA A 550 18.81 -28.78 6.06
C ALA A 550 18.81 -29.37 7.48
N PHE A 551 19.98 -29.66 8.04
CA PHE A 551 20.14 -30.10 9.43
C PHE A 551 19.60 -29.07 10.42
N TRP A 552 19.87 -27.77 10.22
CA TRP A 552 19.29 -26.70 11.03
C TRP A 552 17.76 -26.62 10.96
N GLN A 553 17.16 -26.84 9.79
CA GLN A 553 15.70 -26.95 9.66
C GLN A 553 15.13 -28.16 10.43
N MET A 554 15.86 -29.28 10.50
CA MET A 554 15.47 -30.44 11.34
C MET A 554 15.60 -30.13 12.84
N CYS A 555 16.63 -29.39 13.27
CA CYS A 555 16.69 -28.86 14.65
C CYS A 555 15.45 -28.03 14.98
N MET A 556 15.03 -27.13 14.08
CA MET A 556 13.83 -26.30 14.25
C MET A 556 12.54 -27.14 14.32
N ARG A 557 12.42 -28.21 13.51
CA ARG A 557 11.31 -29.19 13.60
C ARG A 557 11.32 -29.95 14.94
N CYS A 558 12.48 -30.18 15.54
CA CYS A 558 12.63 -30.72 16.90
C CYS A 558 12.49 -29.64 18.01
N GLY A 559 12.11 -28.40 17.67
CA GLY A 559 11.97 -27.30 18.62
C GLY A 559 13.28 -26.71 19.14
N VAL A 560 14.42 -27.10 18.58
CA VAL A 560 15.79 -26.67 18.95
C VAL A 560 16.25 -25.54 18.02
N PHE A 561 16.39 -24.33 18.56
CA PHE A 561 16.89 -23.19 17.79
C PHE A 561 18.43 -23.18 17.73
N ALA A 562 19.02 -24.14 17.03
CA ALA A 562 20.47 -24.28 16.90
C ALA A 562 21.15 -23.04 16.27
N ALA A 563 22.41 -22.78 16.62
CA ALA A 563 23.18 -21.62 16.19
C ALA A 563 24.06 -21.93 14.98
N LEU A 564 23.84 -21.25 13.86
CA LEU A 564 24.65 -21.34 12.66
C LEU A 564 25.84 -20.36 12.69
N GLY A 565 26.94 -20.70 12.03
CA GLY A 565 28.13 -19.83 11.93
C GLY A 565 29.17 -20.30 10.91
N LYS A 566 30.17 -19.45 10.65
CA LYS A 566 31.36 -19.81 9.85
C LYS A 566 32.45 -20.34 10.80
N GLU A 567 33.02 -21.51 10.52
CA GLU A 567 34.17 -22.05 11.25
C GLU A 567 35.48 -21.46 10.70
N SER A 568 36.61 -21.58 11.41
CA SER A 568 37.93 -21.24 10.85
C SER A 568 38.28 -22.14 9.66
N MET A 569 38.73 -21.59 8.53
CA MET A 569 39.10 -22.37 7.34
C MET A 569 40.33 -23.28 7.61
N PRO A 570 40.22 -24.61 7.48
CA PRO A 570 41.37 -25.52 7.59
C PRO A 570 42.38 -25.32 6.46
N LYS A 571 43.67 -25.58 6.72
CA LYS A 571 44.79 -25.40 5.76
C LYS A 571 44.63 -26.10 4.40
N LEU A 572 43.76 -27.10 4.29
CA LEU A 572 43.52 -27.90 3.09
C LEU A 572 42.11 -27.72 2.49
N ALA A 573 41.26 -26.90 3.11
CA ALA A 573 39.88 -26.70 2.67
C ALA A 573 39.81 -25.68 1.53
N LYS A 574 39.07 -26.01 0.46
CA LYS A 574 38.83 -25.12 -0.70
C LYS A 574 37.55 -24.28 -0.57
N VAL A 575 36.73 -24.55 0.44
CA VAL A 575 35.42 -23.92 0.71
C VAL A 575 35.35 -23.63 2.20
N GLN A 576 34.71 -22.52 2.56
CA GLN A 576 34.55 -22.08 3.95
C GLN A 576 33.52 -22.97 4.69
N PRO A 577 33.90 -23.75 5.72
CA PRO A 577 32.94 -24.62 6.39
C PRO A 577 31.91 -23.84 7.21
N VAL A 578 30.68 -24.35 7.24
CA VAL A 578 29.57 -23.81 8.05
C VAL A 578 29.36 -24.77 9.23
N ARG A 579 29.29 -24.21 10.44
CA ARG A 579 28.93 -24.95 11.65
C ARG A 579 27.46 -24.73 12.02
N CYS A 580 26.83 -25.76 12.58
CA CYS A 580 25.56 -25.67 13.30
C CYS A 580 25.80 -26.20 14.72
N THR A 581 25.53 -25.39 15.74
CA THR A 581 25.86 -25.66 17.14
C THR A 581 24.61 -25.78 18.01
N LEU A 582 24.50 -26.92 18.69
CA LEU A 582 23.49 -27.22 19.71
C LEU A 582 24.15 -27.03 21.09
N GLY A 583 23.71 -26.01 21.83
CA GLY A 583 24.28 -25.67 23.15
C GLY A 583 23.32 -24.95 24.10
N ASP A 584 22.06 -24.77 23.69
CA ASP A 584 20.97 -24.34 24.57
C ASP A 584 20.32 -25.56 25.26
N ALA A 585 19.33 -25.33 26.12
CA ALA A 585 18.77 -26.38 26.97
C ALA A 585 18.01 -27.42 26.14
N LYS A 586 17.27 -26.97 25.12
CA LYS A 586 16.60 -27.88 24.18
C LYS A 586 17.60 -28.66 23.31
N GLY A 587 18.69 -28.02 22.87
CA GLY A 587 19.78 -28.71 22.18
C GLY A 587 20.43 -29.81 23.02
N GLN A 588 20.60 -29.58 24.33
CA GLN A 588 21.08 -30.60 25.28
C GLN A 588 20.10 -31.78 25.42
N LEU A 589 18.79 -31.52 25.51
CA LEU A 589 17.77 -32.58 25.58
C LEU A 589 17.74 -33.43 24.30
N LEU A 590 17.77 -32.81 23.12
CA LEU A 590 17.88 -33.53 21.85
C LEU A 590 19.19 -34.32 21.76
N MET A 591 20.31 -33.78 22.25
CA MET A 591 21.58 -34.51 22.28
C MET A 591 21.54 -35.73 23.21
N ASN A 592 20.84 -35.68 24.34
CA ASN A 592 20.63 -36.86 25.19
C ASN A 592 19.80 -37.92 24.47
N GLU A 593 18.77 -37.52 23.74
CA GLU A 593 17.91 -38.42 22.96
C GLU A 593 18.66 -39.09 21.79
N LEU A 594 19.49 -38.34 21.07
CA LEU A 594 20.26 -38.83 19.91
C LEU A 594 21.45 -39.75 20.29
N PHE A 595 21.88 -39.74 21.56
CA PHE A 595 23.09 -40.42 22.04
C PHE A 595 22.91 -41.35 23.26
N GLY A 596 21.83 -41.23 24.03
CA GLY A 596 21.54 -42.05 25.21
C GLY A 596 22.26 -41.65 26.50
N GLU A 597 22.84 -40.44 26.56
CA GLU A 597 23.53 -39.95 27.77
C GLU A 597 22.57 -39.32 28.80
N THR A 598 22.80 -39.61 30.08
CA THR A 598 22.05 -39.01 31.21
C THR A 598 22.77 -37.77 31.73
N ILE A 599 22.18 -36.58 31.54
CA ILE A 599 22.70 -35.31 32.09
C ILE A 599 21.79 -34.82 33.23
N GLN A 600 22.38 -34.31 34.30
CA GLN A 600 21.64 -33.63 35.38
C GLN A 600 21.07 -32.29 34.89
N GLU A 601 19.79 -32.05 35.15
CA GLU A 601 19.09 -30.84 34.71
C GLU A 601 19.77 -29.56 35.23
N THR A 602 20.24 -28.72 34.30
CA THR A 602 20.50 -27.30 34.59
C THR A 602 19.47 -26.46 33.85
N VAL A 603 18.31 -26.31 34.48
CA VAL A 603 17.20 -25.48 33.98
C VAL A 603 17.66 -24.03 33.87
N SER A 604 17.84 -23.57 32.63
CA SER A 604 17.96 -22.16 32.29
C SER A 604 16.92 -21.84 31.23
N GLU A 605 16.04 -20.87 31.52
CA GLU A 605 14.93 -20.50 30.64
C GLU A 605 15.40 -20.16 29.22
N ASP A 606 14.91 -20.93 28.25
CA ASP A 606 15.41 -20.89 26.88
C ASP A 606 14.71 -19.76 26.11
N LYS A 607 15.44 -18.66 25.84
CA LYS A 607 14.90 -17.41 25.25
C LYS A 607 14.62 -17.51 23.74
N THR A 608 14.04 -18.63 23.29
CA THR A 608 13.55 -18.80 21.92
C THR A 608 12.23 -18.05 21.79
N PHE A 609 12.22 -16.92 21.07
CA PHE A 609 11.02 -16.10 20.91
C PHE A 609 10.08 -16.72 19.87
N VAL A 610 8.94 -17.24 20.31
CA VAL A 610 7.93 -17.88 19.45
C VAL A 610 6.57 -17.22 19.69
N VAL A 611 5.92 -16.77 18.62
CA VAL A 611 4.57 -16.19 18.64
C VAL A 611 3.73 -16.88 17.57
N ASN A 612 2.58 -17.44 17.96
CA ASN A 612 1.64 -18.14 17.07
C ASN A 612 2.30 -19.23 16.19
N GLY A 613 3.28 -19.96 16.76
CA GLY A 613 4.06 -21.01 16.08
C GLY A 613 5.21 -20.50 15.20
N ILE A 614 5.33 -19.19 14.98
CA ILE A 614 6.42 -18.56 14.21
C ILE A 614 7.57 -18.25 15.17
N VAL A 615 8.78 -18.72 14.84
CA VAL A 615 10.01 -18.42 15.59
C VAL A 615 10.61 -17.11 15.09
N PHE A 616 11.17 -16.29 15.97
CA PHE A 616 11.87 -15.06 15.59
C PHE A 616 13.27 -15.01 16.21
N THR A 617 14.21 -14.33 15.56
CA THR A 617 15.56 -14.06 16.08
C THR A 617 15.92 -12.58 16.01
N ASP A 618 16.75 -12.11 16.93
CA ASP A 618 17.19 -10.72 16.99
C ASP A 618 18.03 -10.34 15.74
N VAL A 619 17.81 -9.15 15.18
CA VAL A 619 18.74 -8.53 14.24
C VAL A 619 19.91 -7.96 15.04
N GLU A 620 21.13 -8.44 14.77
CA GLU A 620 22.34 -8.01 15.49
C GLU A 620 22.99 -6.79 14.85
N LYS A 621 22.80 -6.60 13.53
CA LYS A 621 23.46 -5.53 12.77
C LYS A 621 22.66 -5.15 11.54
N ILE A 622 22.59 -3.86 11.21
CA ILE A 622 22.09 -3.38 9.91
C ILE A 622 23.07 -2.41 9.27
N GLU A 623 23.48 -2.68 8.03
CA GLU A 623 24.35 -1.79 7.25
C GLU A 623 23.73 -1.46 5.90
N LYS A 624 23.87 -0.22 5.45
CA LYS A 624 23.55 0.14 4.06
C LYS A 624 24.77 -0.16 3.19
N ILE A 625 24.58 -1.00 2.17
CA ILE A 625 25.60 -1.35 1.19
C ILE A 625 25.28 -0.61 -0.11
N ASP A 626 26.26 0.13 -0.62
CA ASP A 626 26.25 0.63 -1.99
C ASP A 626 26.37 -0.57 -2.92
N TYR A 627 25.25 -0.92 -3.57
CA TYR A 627 25.16 -2.07 -4.47
C TYR A 627 24.51 -1.63 -5.77
N LYS A 628 25.21 -1.84 -6.86
CA LYS A 628 24.86 -1.35 -8.19
C LYS A 628 24.69 -2.54 -9.13
N GLY A 629 23.44 -2.88 -9.45
CA GLY A 629 23.11 -4.05 -10.25
C GLY A 629 21.72 -4.65 -9.99
N ALA A 630 21.42 -5.75 -10.68
CA ALA A 630 20.11 -6.39 -10.71
C ALA A 630 19.58 -6.78 -9.31
N VAL A 631 18.28 -6.67 -9.11
CA VAL A 631 17.52 -7.12 -7.94
C VAL A 631 16.22 -7.83 -8.35
N TYR A 632 16.00 -9.00 -7.75
CA TYR A 632 15.01 -10.01 -8.11
C TYR A 632 13.81 -10.02 -7.13
N ASN A 633 12.69 -10.59 -7.55
CA ASN A 633 11.53 -10.89 -6.69
C ASN A 633 10.78 -12.13 -7.24
N LEU A 634 10.03 -12.86 -6.42
CA LEU A 634 9.28 -14.07 -6.83
C LEU A 634 7.77 -13.94 -6.56
N GLU A 635 6.95 -14.31 -7.54
CA GLU A 635 5.53 -14.60 -7.33
C GLU A 635 5.36 -16.08 -6.95
N VAL A 636 4.78 -16.38 -5.79
CA VAL A 636 4.65 -17.77 -5.30
C VAL A 636 3.20 -18.23 -5.11
N GLU A 637 2.80 -19.33 -5.73
CA GLU A 637 1.49 -19.99 -5.57
C GLU A 637 1.07 -20.16 -4.10
N GLU A 638 -0.23 -20.06 -3.81
CA GLU A 638 -0.87 -20.31 -2.50
C GLU A 638 -0.43 -19.51 -1.26
N ASP A 639 0.76 -18.89 -1.22
CA ASP A 639 1.21 -18.00 -0.13
C ASP A 639 1.77 -16.61 -0.57
N HIS A 640 2.21 -16.43 -1.84
CA HIS A 640 2.86 -15.21 -2.39
C HIS A 640 3.94 -14.56 -1.49
N SER A 641 4.57 -15.38 -0.66
CA SER A 641 5.72 -15.08 0.17
C SER A 641 6.76 -16.18 -0.04
N TYR A 642 8.03 -15.89 0.13
CA TYR A 642 9.09 -16.90 0.10
C TYR A 642 10.18 -16.60 1.09
N VAL A 643 10.94 -17.63 1.44
CA VAL A 643 11.92 -17.63 2.51
C VAL A 643 13.33 -17.32 1.97
N ALA A 644 13.74 -16.05 2.08
CA ALA A 644 15.06 -15.51 1.75
C ALA A 644 15.97 -15.46 2.99
N ASN A 645 17.14 -16.12 2.96
CA ASN A 645 18.05 -16.28 4.10
C ASN A 645 17.36 -16.76 5.41
N MET A 646 16.31 -17.57 5.27
CA MET A 646 15.39 -18.02 6.32
C MET A 646 14.23 -17.06 6.74
N VAL A 647 13.94 -15.97 5.99
CA VAL A 647 12.99 -14.86 6.34
C VAL A 647 12.01 -14.47 5.15
N SER A 648 10.80 -13.85 5.34
CA SER A 648 9.64 -13.82 4.36
C SER A 648 9.16 -12.42 3.73
N VAL A 649 8.20 -12.28 2.71
CA VAL A 649 7.87 -11.03 1.84
C VAL A 649 6.40 -10.70 1.21
N HIS A 650 6.05 -9.50 0.55
CA HIS A 650 4.69 -8.95 0.00
C HIS A 650 4.56 -7.62 -1.01
N ASN A 651 3.37 -7.13 -1.63
CA ASN A 651 2.94 -5.90 -2.55
C ASN A 651 1.37 -5.62 -3.09
N CYS A 652 0.83 -4.38 -3.49
CA CYS A 652 -0.61 -3.71 -3.59
C CYS A 652 -1.73 -3.65 -4.78
N PHE A 653 -3.12 -3.86 -4.56
CA PHE A 653 -4.37 -3.85 -5.50
C PHE A 653 -5.90 -3.94 -4.96
N VAL A 654 -6.91 -4.31 -5.82
CA VAL A 654 -8.36 -4.72 -5.62
C VAL A 654 -8.68 -6.10 -6.26
N LEU A 655 -9.62 -6.92 -5.73
CA LEU A 655 -9.73 -8.37 -6.02
C LEU A 655 -11.17 -8.96 -6.06
N GLY A 656 -11.32 -10.15 -6.67
CA GLY A 656 -12.56 -10.96 -6.65
C GLY A 656 -12.45 -12.21 -5.77
N VAL A 657 -13.57 -12.67 -5.20
CA VAL A 657 -13.65 -13.85 -4.32
C VAL A 657 -14.66 -14.86 -4.90
N GLU A 658 -14.23 -16.09 -5.15
CA GLU A 658 -15.10 -17.19 -5.59
C GLU A 658 -15.40 -18.16 -4.42
N ASP A 659 -16.40 -19.04 -4.57
CA ASP A 659 -16.85 -20.02 -3.56
C ASP A 659 -15.92 -21.26 -3.45
N SER A 660 -14.63 -21.02 -3.23
CA SER A 660 -13.61 -22.06 -3.04
C SER A 660 -12.58 -21.63 -2.01
N MET A 661 -12.07 -22.57 -1.22
CA MET A 661 -11.06 -22.27 -0.19
C MET A 661 -9.77 -21.74 -0.84
N GLU A 662 -9.42 -22.27 -2.01
CA GLU A 662 -8.30 -21.83 -2.83
C GLU A 662 -8.48 -20.38 -3.25
N SER A 663 -9.64 -20.00 -3.79
CA SER A 663 -9.92 -18.61 -4.20
C SER A 663 -9.96 -17.66 -3.00
N ILE A 664 -10.66 -18.02 -1.91
CA ILE A 664 -10.75 -17.16 -0.73
C ILE A 664 -9.36 -16.96 -0.11
N MET A 665 -8.55 -18.02 0.00
CA MET A 665 -7.22 -17.94 0.59
C MET A 665 -6.22 -17.29 -0.36
N ASP A 666 -6.29 -17.50 -1.68
CA ASP A 666 -5.50 -16.74 -2.66
C ASP A 666 -5.87 -15.26 -2.63
N THR A 667 -7.16 -14.90 -2.47
CA THR A 667 -7.61 -13.50 -2.38
C THR A 667 -7.23 -12.84 -1.04
N LEU A 668 -7.30 -13.56 0.09
CA LEU A 668 -6.76 -13.10 1.38
C LEU A 668 -5.25 -12.86 1.31
N LYS A 669 -4.54 -13.79 0.69
CA LYS A 669 -3.11 -13.70 0.37
C LYS A 669 -2.83 -12.51 -0.52
N TYR A 670 -3.53 -12.37 -1.65
CA TYR A 670 -3.41 -11.22 -2.53
C TYR A 670 -3.57 -9.95 -1.70
N THR A 671 -4.61 -9.83 -0.87
CA THR A 671 -4.82 -8.72 0.09
C THR A 671 -3.63 -8.46 1.04
N ALA A 672 -2.95 -9.50 1.52
CA ALA A 672 -1.80 -9.39 2.43
C ALA A 672 -0.51 -8.96 1.72
N ILE A 673 -0.27 -9.46 0.49
CA ILE A 673 0.70 -8.84 -0.45
C ILE A 673 0.29 -7.36 -0.51
N ILE A 674 -1.01 -7.10 -0.68
CA ILE A 674 -1.50 -5.80 -1.09
C ILE A 674 -1.26 -4.67 -0.11
N HIS A 675 -1.78 -4.74 1.11
CA HIS A 675 -1.71 -3.61 2.04
C HIS A 675 -0.26 -3.20 2.32
N LYS A 676 0.69 -4.14 2.28
CA LYS A 676 2.11 -3.87 2.48
C LYS A 676 2.74 -2.91 1.47
N SER A 677 2.14 -2.58 0.31
CA SER A 677 2.62 -1.45 -0.52
C SER A 677 1.66 -0.28 -0.72
N GLY A 678 0.77 -0.05 0.26
CA GLY A 678 0.27 1.29 0.62
C GLY A 678 -1.10 1.72 0.09
N GLY A 679 -1.73 0.90 -0.76
CA GLY A 679 -3.16 1.01 -1.10
C GLY A 679 -4.02 0.01 -0.32
N GLY A 680 -5.33 0.03 -0.58
CA GLY A 680 -6.32 -0.85 0.06
C GLY A 680 -7.18 -1.59 -0.97
N THR A 681 -7.91 -2.61 -0.51
CA THR A 681 -8.67 -3.58 -1.32
C THR A 681 -10.18 -3.35 -1.29
N GLY A 682 -10.88 -3.91 -2.27
CA GLY A 682 -12.33 -4.08 -2.23
C GLY A 682 -12.72 -5.49 -2.65
N PHE A 683 -13.77 -6.03 -2.04
CA PHE A 683 -14.32 -7.37 -2.31
C PHE A 683 -15.83 -7.35 -2.26
N ASN A 684 -16.44 -8.25 -3.04
CA ASN A 684 -17.79 -8.71 -2.83
C ASN A 684 -17.74 -10.18 -2.41
N PHE A 685 -18.30 -10.51 -1.24
CA PHE A 685 -18.27 -11.87 -0.67
C PHE A 685 -19.49 -12.72 -1.04
N SER A 686 -20.43 -12.19 -1.82
CA SER A 686 -21.75 -12.82 -2.09
C SER A 686 -21.72 -14.06 -2.96
N LYS A 687 -20.56 -14.42 -3.52
CA LYS A 687 -20.38 -15.72 -4.17
C LYS A 687 -20.24 -16.85 -3.16
N ILE A 688 -19.66 -16.59 -1.98
CA ILE A 688 -19.46 -17.60 -0.94
C ILE A 688 -20.82 -18.11 -0.46
N ARG A 689 -20.99 -19.43 -0.40
CA ARG A 689 -22.23 -20.06 0.08
C ARG A 689 -22.56 -19.67 1.54
N PRO A 690 -23.85 -19.64 1.92
CA PRO A 690 -24.25 -19.18 3.24
C PRO A 690 -23.87 -20.13 4.37
N GLU A 691 -23.86 -19.61 5.59
CA GLU A 691 -23.66 -20.40 6.80
C GLU A 691 -24.74 -21.52 6.88
N GLY A 692 -24.30 -22.77 7.08
CA GLY A 692 -25.16 -23.95 7.09
C GLY A 692 -25.22 -24.72 5.76
N ASP A 693 -24.82 -24.14 4.62
CA ASP A 693 -24.86 -24.87 3.33
C ASP A 693 -23.82 -25.99 3.25
N PHE A 694 -24.11 -27.02 2.46
CA PHE A 694 -23.35 -28.27 2.40
C PHE A 694 -21.97 -28.09 1.76
N VAL A 695 -20.95 -28.71 2.35
CA VAL A 695 -19.57 -28.77 1.85
C VAL A 695 -19.23 -30.21 1.48
N SER A 696 -19.33 -30.53 0.19
CA SER A 696 -19.21 -31.90 -0.34
C SER A 696 -17.86 -32.58 -0.06
N SER A 697 -16.76 -31.82 0.06
CA SER A 697 -15.42 -32.35 0.36
C SER A 697 -15.22 -32.78 1.81
N THR A 698 -16.04 -32.29 2.75
CA THR A 698 -15.96 -32.61 4.19
C THR A 698 -17.22 -33.26 4.74
N SER A 699 -18.29 -33.33 3.93
CA SER A 699 -19.67 -33.66 4.37
C SER A 699 -20.20 -32.79 5.51
N GLY A 700 -19.62 -31.60 5.71
CA GLY A 700 -19.97 -30.66 6.77
C GLY A 700 -20.80 -29.47 6.28
N ALA A 701 -21.05 -28.54 7.20
CA ALA A 701 -21.70 -27.26 6.93
C ALA A 701 -20.67 -26.12 6.76
N ALA A 702 -20.98 -25.15 5.91
CA ALA A 702 -20.18 -23.95 5.70
C ALA A 702 -20.35 -22.93 6.84
N SER A 703 -19.32 -22.11 7.09
CA SER A 703 -19.32 -21.05 8.12
C SER A 703 -19.77 -19.66 7.61
N GLY A 704 -20.16 -19.56 6.34
CA GLY A 704 -20.68 -18.33 5.71
C GLY A 704 -19.64 -17.22 5.48
N PRO A 705 -19.96 -16.20 4.66
CA PRO A 705 -19.03 -15.15 4.26
C PRO A 705 -18.42 -14.36 5.43
N LEU A 706 -19.18 -14.11 6.51
CA LEU A 706 -18.69 -13.36 7.67
C LEU A 706 -17.53 -14.06 8.39
N SER A 707 -17.50 -15.39 8.41
CA SER A 707 -16.38 -16.16 8.97
C SER A 707 -15.09 -15.90 8.18
N PHE A 708 -15.19 -15.76 6.86
CA PHE A 708 -14.05 -15.43 6.01
C PHE A 708 -13.66 -13.96 6.13
N MET A 709 -14.61 -13.02 6.16
CA MET A 709 -14.34 -11.59 6.35
C MET A 709 -13.51 -11.31 7.61
N ARG A 710 -13.75 -12.02 8.71
CA ARG A 710 -12.93 -11.89 9.94
C ARG A 710 -11.45 -12.21 9.71
N MET A 711 -11.11 -13.15 8.82
CA MET A 711 -9.71 -13.42 8.47
C MET A 711 -9.08 -12.28 7.68
N PHE A 712 -9.82 -11.60 6.80
CA PHE A 712 -9.36 -10.39 6.11
C PHE A 712 -9.20 -9.21 7.07
N ASP A 713 -10.08 -9.08 8.06
CA ASP A 713 -10.01 -8.04 9.09
C ASP A 713 -8.77 -8.19 9.97
N THR A 714 -8.59 -9.37 10.60
CA THR A 714 -7.41 -9.67 11.43
C THR A 714 -6.10 -9.64 10.62
N MET A 715 -6.09 -10.11 9.38
CA MET A 715 -4.92 -9.98 8.50
C MET A 715 -4.60 -8.50 8.25
N THR A 716 -5.60 -7.64 8.03
CA THR A 716 -5.37 -6.21 7.78
C THR A 716 -4.89 -5.46 9.03
N GLU A 717 -5.35 -5.87 10.21
CA GLU A 717 -4.83 -5.36 11.48
C GLU A 717 -3.34 -5.71 11.68
N VAL A 718 -2.92 -6.90 11.22
CA VAL A 718 -1.52 -7.36 11.24
C VAL A 718 -0.67 -6.72 10.12
N VAL A 719 -1.24 -6.46 8.93
CA VAL A 719 -0.56 -5.82 7.79
C VAL A 719 -0.75 -4.29 7.84
N LYS A 720 -0.22 -3.66 8.89
CA LYS A 720 -0.20 -2.19 9.03
C LYS A 720 0.71 -1.56 7.95
N GLN A 721 0.15 -0.72 7.09
CA GLN A 721 0.85 0.00 6.02
C GLN A 721 2.02 0.82 6.58
N GLY A 722 3.25 0.34 6.37
CA GLY A 722 4.49 1.04 6.74
C GLY A 722 4.55 1.48 8.20
N GLY A 723 3.95 0.70 9.12
CA GLY A 723 3.95 0.95 10.57
C GLY A 723 3.27 2.25 11.06
N ILE A 724 2.68 3.06 10.16
CA ILE A 724 2.12 4.39 10.48
C ILE A 724 0.63 4.49 10.12
N ARG A 725 0.12 3.62 9.25
CA ARG A 725 -1.27 3.65 8.76
C ARG A 725 -1.87 2.23 8.77
N ARG A 726 -3.16 2.06 9.06
CA ARG A 726 -3.84 0.76 8.88
C ARG A 726 -4.05 0.50 7.38
N GLY A 727 -4.10 -0.78 6.99
CA GLY A 727 -4.72 -1.15 5.72
C GLY A 727 -6.23 -0.90 5.76
N ALA A 728 -6.89 -0.92 4.62
CA ALA A 728 -8.33 -0.66 4.53
C ALA A 728 -8.96 -1.57 3.47
N ASN A 729 -10.09 -2.17 3.81
CA ASN A 729 -10.89 -3.03 2.95
C ASN A 729 -12.26 -2.39 2.70
N MET A 730 -12.81 -2.52 1.49
CA MET A 730 -14.26 -2.48 1.25
C MET A 730 -14.79 -3.92 1.23
N GLY A 731 -15.84 -4.19 2.02
CA GLY A 731 -16.50 -5.49 2.08
C GLY A 731 -17.96 -5.37 1.69
N ILE A 732 -18.37 -6.06 0.64
CA ILE A 732 -19.72 -5.96 0.08
C ILE A 732 -20.45 -7.30 0.15
N LEU A 733 -21.75 -7.23 0.45
CA LEU A 733 -22.67 -8.35 0.33
C LEU A 733 -23.96 -7.90 -0.38
N ASN A 734 -24.48 -8.74 -1.27
CA ASN A 734 -25.68 -8.51 -2.05
C ASN A 734 -26.91 -8.65 -1.15
N SER A 735 -27.93 -7.82 -1.36
CA SER A 735 -29.10 -7.79 -0.48
C SER A 735 -29.92 -9.08 -0.47
N ASN A 736 -29.84 -9.91 -1.52
CA ASN A 736 -30.47 -11.23 -1.60
C ASN A 736 -29.60 -12.39 -1.04
N HIS A 737 -28.44 -12.14 -0.44
CA HIS A 737 -27.64 -13.22 0.16
C HIS A 737 -28.28 -13.73 1.48
N PRO A 738 -28.35 -15.04 1.77
CA PRO A 738 -29.06 -15.56 2.95
C PRO A 738 -28.52 -15.08 4.31
N ASP A 739 -27.24 -14.74 4.39
CA ASP A 739 -26.60 -14.15 5.59
C ASP A 739 -26.67 -12.60 5.66
N ILE A 740 -27.39 -11.93 4.75
CA ILE A 740 -27.43 -10.45 4.67
C ILE A 740 -27.79 -9.79 6.00
N GLU A 741 -28.72 -10.36 6.76
CA GLU A 741 -29.13 -9.81 8.05
C GLU A 741 -28.01 -9.83 9.09
N LYS A 742 -27.12 -10.85 9.05
CA LYS A 742 -25.95 -10.93 9.92
C LYS A 742 -24.88 -9.93 9.48
N PHE A 743 -24.71 -9.75 8.17
CA PHE A 743 -23.76 -8.80 7.58
C PHE A 743 -24.10 -7.36 7.98
N ILE A 744 -25.36 -6.97 7.89
CA ILE A 744 -25.83 -5.62 8.26
C ILE A 744 -25.55 -5.33 9.74
N THR A 745 -25.74 -6.29 10.65
CA THR A 745 -25.47 -6.11 12.10
C THR A 745 -24.03 -6.46 12.49
N ALA A 746 -23.12 -6.74 11.55
CA ALA A 746 -21.80 -7.29 11.86
C ALA A 746 -20.87 -6.31 12.62
N LYS A 747 -21.17 -5.01 12.57
CA LYS A 747 -20.39 -3.93 13.20
C LYS A 747 -21.07 -3.24 14.38
N GLU A 748 -22.24 -3.73 14.82
CA GLU A 748 -23.05 -3.13 15.90
C GLU A 748 -22.22 -2.80 17.16
N GLY A 749 -22.34 -1.55 17.63
CA GLY A 749 -21.57 -1.01 18.74
C GLY A 749 -20.08 -0.78 18.43
N ASN A 750 -19.68 -0.81 17.16
CA ASN A 750 -18.31 -0.60 16.64
C ASN A 750 -17.26 -1.62 17.16
N LYS A 751 -17.60 -2.92 17.21
CA LYS A 751 -16.79 -3.97 17.89
C LYS A 751 -16.02 -4.95 17.00
N ALA A 752 -16.32 -5.04 15.71
CA ALA A 752 -15.74 -6.03 14.80
C ALA A 752 -15.65 -5.47 13.38
N LEU A 753 -14.92 -6.15 12.48
CA LEU A 753 -14.70 -5.71 11.10
C LEU A 753 -14.13 -4.27 11.06
N THR A 754 -13.18 -3.98 11.95
CA THR A 754 -12.70 -2.61 12.22
C THR A 754 -11.72 -2.08 11.18
N ASN A 755 -11.21 -2.96 10.30
CA ASN A 755 -10.38 -2.62 9.15
C ASN A 755 -11.15 -2.75 7.83
N PHE A 756 -12.46 -2.97 7.91
CA PHE A 756 -13.41 -2.91 6.80
C PHE A 756 -14.28 -1.66 6.92
N ASN A 757 -14.52 -1.00 5.79
CA ASN A 757 -15.79 -0.35 5.53
C ASN A 757 -16.71 -1.42 4.91
N ILE A 758 -17.96 -1.54 5.36
CA ILE A 758 -18.94 -2.45 4.75
C ILE A 758 -20.03 -1.71 3.97
N SER A 759 -20.56 -2.34 2.92
CA SER A 759 -21.68 -1.81 2.14
C SER A 759 -22.59 -2.91 1.60
N VAL A 760 -23.89 -2.65 1.53
CA VAL A 760 -24.88 -3.55 0.92
C VAL A 760 -25.06 -3.19 -0.55
N LEU A 761 -24.92 -4.18 -1.44
CA LEU A 761 -25.26 -4.04 -2.86
C LEU A 761 -26.75 -4.40 -3.03
N LEU A 762 -27.60 -3.40 -3.21
CA LEU A 762 -29.03 -3.60 -3.44
C LEU A 762 -29.25 -4.12 -4.87
N MET A 763 -29.79 -5.33 -4.97
CA MET A 763 -30.11 -5.97 -6.25
C MET A 763 -31.38 -5.39 -6.89
N PRO A 764 -31.56 -5.43 -8.22
CA PRO A 764 -32.66 -4.73 -8.91
C PRO A 764 -34.07 -5.18 -8.49
N ASP A 765 -34.23 -6.46 -8.12
CA ASP A 765 -35.49 -7.06 -7.65
C ASP A 765 -35.91 -6.60 -6.25
N PHE A 766 -34.99 -6.02 -5.46
CA PHE A 766 -35.26 -5.46 -4.14
C PHE A 766 -36.33 -4.37 -4.19
N TRP A 767 -36.21 -3.43 -5.13
CA TRP A 767 -37.11 -2.28 -5.21
C TRP A 767 -38.51 -2.68 -5.62
N GLU A 768 -38.67 -3.63 -6.55
CA GLU A 768 -40.00 -4.14 -6.92
C GLU A 768 -40.69 -4.80 -5.72
N CYS A 769 -39.94 -5.50 -4.87
CA CYS A 769 -40.46 -6.12 -3.66
C CYS A 769 -40.78 -5.07 -2.59
N TYR A 770 -39.92 -4.08 -2.39
CA TYR A 770 -40.09 -2.97 -1.43
C TYR A 770 -41.34 -2.15 -1.73
N GLU A 771 -41.52 -1.71 -2.98
CA GLU A 771 -42.68 -0.90 -3.40
C GLU A 771 -43.99 -1.68 -3.34
N LYS A 772 -44.00 -2.91 -3.88
CA LYS A 772 -45.21 -3.75 -3.95
C LYS A 772 -45.48 -4.57 -2.69
N ASN A 773 -44.67 -4.36 -1.63
CA ASN A 773 -44.75 -5.04 -0.35
C ASN A 773 -44.74 -6.58 -0.48
N LYS A 774 -43.98 -7.12 -1.43
CA LYS A 774 -43.82 -8.56 -1.67
C LYS A 774 -42.72 -9.15 -0.76
N PRO A 775 -42.82 -10.43 -0.36
CA PRO A 775 -41.70 -11.13 0.25
C PRO A 775 -40.49 -11.16 -0.69
N TYR A 776 -39.34 -10.69 -0.22
CA TYR A 776 -38.09 -10.62 -0.97
C TYR A 776 -37.29 -11.93 -0.79
N PRO A 777 -36.93 -12.63 -1.88
CA PRO A 777 -36.22 -13.91 -1.79
C PRO A 777 -34.75 -13.73 -1.43
N LEU A 778 -34.26 -14.55 -0.48
CA LEU A 778 -32.83 -14.73 -0.27
C LEU A 778 -32.38 -16.03 -0.93
N VAL A 779 -31.38 -15.94 -1.79
CA VAL A 779 -31.01 -16.96 -2.78
C VAL A 779 -29.61 -17.49 -2.50
N ASN A 780 -29.45 -18.81 -2.44
CA ASN A 780 -28.12 -19.41 -2.30
C ASN A 780 -27.32 -19.22 -3.61
N PRO A 781 -26.16 -18.53 -3.60
CA PRO A 781 -25.37 -18.24 -4.80
C PRO A 781 -24.82 -19.50 -5.50
N ARG A 782 -24.75 -20.64 -4.80
CA ARG A 782 -24.20 -21.90 -5.33
C ARG A 782 -25.16 -22.65 -6.27
N ASN A 783 -26.48 -22.55 -6.05
CA ASN A 783 -27.48 -23.32 -6.80
C ASN A 783 -28.72 -22.52 -7.25
N GLY A 784 -28.87 -21.26 -6.84
CA GLY A 784 -30.01 -20.41 -7.22
C GLY A 784 -31.31 -20.72 -6.49
N GLU A 785 -31.30 -21.57 -5.46
CA GLU A 785 -32.49 -21.89 -4.67
C GLU A 785 -32.82 -20.78 -3.65
N VAL A 786 -34.10 -20.50 -3.46
CA VAL A 786 -34.58 -19.57 -2.43
C VAL A 786 -34.54 -20.27 -1.06
N VAL A 787 -33.63 -19.82 -0.20
CA VAL A 787 -33.43 -20.40 1.14
C VAL A 787 -34.49 -19.92 2.12
N LYS A 788 -34.85 -18.64 2.05
CA LYS A 788 -35.96 -18.02 2.79
C LYS A 788 -36.46 -16.77 2.07
N THR A 789 -37.62 -16.26 2.48
CA THR A 789 -38.05 -14.90 2.11
C THR A 789 -38.05 -14.00 3.35
N VAL A 790 -37.85 -12.69 3.14
CA VAL A 790 -37.89 -11.65 4.18
C VAL A 790 -38.81 -10.50 3.75
N ASP A 791 -39.25 -9.67 4.69
CA ASP A 791 -39.88 -8.39 4.35
C ASP A 791 -38.78 -7.41 3.88
N PRO A 792 -38.82 -6.90 2.63
CA PRO A 792 -37.85 -5.93 2.13
C PRO A 792 -37.85 -4.62 2.93
N LYS A 793 -38.96 -4.22 3.56
CA LYS A 793 -39.02 -3.03 4.39
C LYS A 793 -38.29 -3.24 5.72
N ALA A 794 -38.57 -4.34 6.40
CA ALA A 794 -37.82 -4.73 7.61
C ALA A 794 -36.31 -4.94 7.34
N LEU A 795 -35.94 -5.44 6.16
CA LEU A 795 -34.54 -5.52 5.73
C LEU A 795 -33.93 -4.13 5.51
N PHE A 796 -34.64 -3.22 4.85
CA PHE A 796 -34.20 -1.83 4.66
C PHE A 796 -34.06 -1.08 5.98
N ASP A 797 -35.05 -1.16 6.86
CA ASP A 797 -35.03 -0.51 8.18
C ASP A 797 -33.85 -1.02 9.03
N LYS A 798 -33.43 -2.28 8.87
CA LYS A 798 -32.22 -2.82 9.51
C LYS A 798 -30.93 -2.22 8.94
N ILE A 799 -30.84 -2.00 7.63
CA ILE A 799 -29.74 -1.28 6.97
C ILE A 799 -29.65 0.14 7.53
N VAL A 800 -30.78 0.87 7.49
CA VAL A 800 -30.90 2.25 7.95
C VAL A 800 -30.53 2.39 9.43
N TYR A 801 -31.03 1.50 10.29
CA TYR A 801 -30.77 1.57 11.73
C TYR A 801 -29.29 1.31 12.08
N GLN A 802 -28.63 0.32 11.45
CA GLN A 802 -27.22 0.06 11.73
C GLN A 802 -26.31 1.17 11.18
N ALA A 803 -26.67 1.77 10.04
CA ALA A 803 -26.00 2.98 9.54
C ALA A 803 -26.19 4.17 10.50
N TRP A 804 -27.33 4.26 11.18
CA TRP A 804 -27.60 5.28 12.20
C TRP A 804 -26.85 5.03 13.52
N GLU A 805 -26.64 3.78 13.92
CA GLU A 805 -25.89 3.41 15.14
C GLU A 805 -24.38 3.48 14.94
N SER A 806 -23.88 2.99 13.79
CA SER A 806 -22.46 2.68 13.58
C SER A 806 -21.80 3.38 12.37
N ALA A 807 -22.54 4.23 11.65
CA ALA A 807 -22.17 4.83 10.34
C ALA A 807 -22.04 3.82 9.17
N GLU A 808 -22.31 2.53 9.38
CA GLU A 808 -22.22 1.48 8.37
C GLU A 808 -23.40 0.47 8.49
N PRO A 809 -23.83 -0.21 7.41
CA PRO A 809 -23.22 -0.25 6.08
C PRO A 809 -23.59 0.95 5.18
N GLY A 810 -22.69 1.26 4.24
CA GLY A 810 -23.04 2.04 3.05
C GLY A 810 -24.00 1.27 2.12
N VAL A 811 -24.54 1.94 1.11
CA VAL A 811 -25.46 1.34 0.14
C VAL A 811 -24.97 1.60 -1.28
N ILE A 812 -24.89 0.54 -2.09
CA ILE A 812 -24.55 0.58 -3.52
C ILE A 812 -25.76 0.09 -4.31
N PHE A 813 -26.12 0.75 -5.40
CA PHE A 813 -27.31 0.42 -6.19
C PHE A 813 -26.90 -0.34 -7.46
N PHE A 814 -27.18 -1.66 -7.53
CA PHE A 814 -26.66 -2.54 -8.59
C PHE A 814 -27.09 -2.09 -10.00
N ASP A 815 -28.36 -1.71 -10.11
CA ASP A 815 -29.00 -1.19 -11.33
C ASP A 815 -28.31 0.09 -11.80
N ILE A 816 -28.26 1.14 -10.96
CA ILE A 816 -27.66 2.43 -11.33
C ILE A 816 -26.16 2.30 -11.62
N VAL A 817 -25.44 1.41 -10.93
CA VAL A 817 -24.02 1.12 -11.24
C VAL A 817 -23.86 0.48 -12.62
N ASN A 818 -24.73 -0.46 -13.00
CA ASN A 818 -24.54 -1.29 -14.19
C ASN A 818 -25.25 -0.80 -15.44
N ASP A 819 -26.31 -0.02 -15.32
CA ASP A 819 -26.94 0.67 -16.47
C ASP A 819 -25.93 1.56 -17.21
N TYR A 820 -24.96 2.15 -16.49
CA TYR A 820 -23.91 3.00 -17.06
C TYR A 820 -22.54 2.32 -17.20
N ASN A 821 -22.46 1.01 -16.97
CA ASN A 821 -21.22 0.25 -17.09
C ASN A 821 -20.89 -0.04 -18.58
N PRO A 822 -19.84 0.57 -19.15
CA PRO A 822 -19.57 0.47 -20.59
C PRO A 822 -19.20 -0.93 -21.05
N PHE A 823 -18.71 -1.81 -20.15
CA PHE A 823 -18.22 -3.14 -20.49
C PHE A 823 -19.15 -4.28 -20.03
N PHE A 824 -20.38 -3.98 -19.60
CA PHE A 824 -21.31 -4.95 -19.03
C PHE A 824 -21.52 -6.19 -19.92
N GLU A 825 -21.71 -6.00 -21.24
CA GLU A 825 -21.88 -7.08 -22.22
C GLU A 825 -20.70 -8.06 -22.29
N HIS A 826 -19.49 -7.60 -21.93
CA HIS A 826 -18.25 -8.36 -22.15
C HIS A 826 -17.59 -8.87 -20.87
N LEU A 827 -17.66 -8.08 -19.78
CA LEU A 827 -17.03 -8.38 -18.49
C LEU A 827 -18.05 -8.68 -17.38
N GLY A 828 -19.35 -8.57 -17.67
CA GLY A 828 -20.42 -8.74 -16.69
C GLY A 828 -20.59 -7.52 -15.77
N PRO A 829 -21.35 -7.68 -14.67
CA PRO A 829 -21.61 -6.58 -13.74
C PRO A 829 -20.38 -6.17 -12.94
N ILE A 830 -20.25 -4.86 -12.69
CA ILE A 830 -19.43 -4.36 -11.59
C ILE A 830 -20.23 -4.59 -10.30
N VAL A 831 -19.60 -5.26 -9.34
CA VAL A 831 -20.21 -5.66 -8.05
C VAL A 831 -19.37 -5.25 -6.84
N THR A 832 -18.31 -4.48 -7.04
CA THR A 832 -17.38 -4.05 -5.99
C THR A 832 -16.87 -2.63 -6.23
N THR A 833 -16.39 -1.99 -5.16
CA THR A 833 -15.72 -0.68 -5.21
C THR A 833 -14.48 -0.69 -4.29
N ASN A 834 -13.61 0.32 -4.42
CA ASN A 834 -12.42 0.47 -3.58
C ASN A 834 -12.78 0.87 -2.12
N PRO A 835 -11.82 0.86 -1.15
CA PRO A 835 -12.07 1.21 0.26
C PRO A 835 -12.78 2.54 0.50
N CYS A 836 -12.67 3.49 -0.43
CA CYS A 836 -13.15 4.86 -0.30
C CYS A 836 -14.51 5.10 -1.02
N GLY A 837 -15.03 4.11 -1.73
CA GLY A 837 -16.35 4.13 -2.38
C GLY A 837 -16.35 4.56 -3.85
N GLU A 838 -15.44 5.44 -4.28
CA GLU A 838 -15.56 6.13 -5.57
C GLU A 838 -15.24 5.30 -6.81
N VAL A 839 -14.38 4.27 -6.71
CA VAL A 839 -13.86 3.55 -7.89
C VAL A 839 -14.58 2.21 -8.09
N LEU A 840 -15.58 2.24 -8.96
CA LEU A 840 -16.36 1.09 -9.42
C LEU A 840 -15.51 0.25 -10.39
N LEU A 841 -15.00 -0.87 -9.87
CA LEU A 841 -13.91 -1.64 -10.46
C LEU A 841 -14.33 -3.08 -10.76
N TYR A 842 -13.83 -3.60 -11.87
CA TYR A 842 -13.74 -5.04 -12.08
C TYR A 842 -12.63 -5.63 -11.20
N PRO A 843 -12.68 -6.94 -10.88
CA PRO A 843 -11.52 -7.64 -10.31
C PRO A 843 -10.28 -7.37 -11.16
N ASN A 844 -9.14 -7.11 -10.51
CA ASN A 844 -7.86 -6.78 -11.16
C ASN A 844 -7.78 -5.39 -11.82
N GLU A 845 -8.67 -4.42 -11.55
CA GLU A 845 -8.47 -3.02 -11.94
C GLU A 845 -7.87 -2.15 -10.78
N PRO A 846 -6.97 -1.18 -11.07
CA PRO A 846 -6.40 -0.27 -10.07
C PRO A 846 -6.91 1.19 -10.18
N CYS A 847 -6.56 2.01 -9.18
CA CYS A 847 -7.02 3.39 -9.04
C CYS A 847 -6.04 4.42 -9.65
N ASN A 848 -6.18 4.75 -10.94
CA ASN A 848 -5.36 5.75 -11.64
C ASN A 848 -5.89 7.18 -11.43
N LEU A 849 -5.63 7.77 -10.26
CA LEU A 849 -6.35 8.97 -9.75
C LEU A 849 -5.52 10.27 -9.73
N GLY A 850 -6.21 11.41 -9.88
CA GLY A 850 -5.68 12.75 -9.60
C GLY A 850 -6.78 13.83 -9.62
N SER A 851 -6.58 14.94 -8.92
CA SER A 851 -7.65 15.91 -8.63
C SER A 851 -7.32 17.35 -9.05
N ILE A 852 -8.27 18.00 -9.73
CA ILE A 852 -8.22 19.43 -10.10
C ILE A 852 -8.64 20.28 -8.91
N ASN A 853 -7.87 21.32 -8.59
CA ASN A 853 -8.27 22.35 -7.63
C ASN A 853 -9.24 23.33 -8.30
N VAL A 854 -10.54 23.14 -8.14
CA VAL A 854 -11.54 23.96 -8.86
C VAL A 854 -11.56 25.41 -8.37
N TRP A 855 -11.20 25.67 -7.11
CA TRP A 855 -11.06 27.02 -6.55
C TRP A 855 -9.88 27.81 -7.15
N ALA A 856 -8.86 27.13 -7.69
CA ALA A 856 -7.76 27.79 -8.40
C ALA A 856 -8.20 28.54 -9.68
N PHE A 857 -9.44 28.37 -10.13
CA PHE A 857 -10.04 29.06 -11.30
C PHE A 857 -10.97 30.22 -10.91
N ALA A 858 -11.28 30.42 -9.63
CA ALA A 858 -11.84 31.69 -9.19
C ALA A 858 -10.81 32.82 -9.34
N LYS A 859 -11.24 33.99 -9.80
CA LYS A 859 -10.39 35.15 -10.12
C LYS A 859 -11.06 36.43 -9.63
N GLU A 860 -10.26 37.41 -9.20
CA GLU A 860 -10.71 38.75 -8.83
C GLU A 860 -10.36 39.70 -9.98
N ASP A 861 -11.30 40.54 -10.42
CA ASP A 861 -11.05 41.57 -11.43
C ASP A 861 -10.32 42.80 -10.84
N GLY A 862 -10.15 43.86 -11.65
CA GLY A 862 -9.49 45.10 -11.20
C GLY A 862 -10.31 45.93 -10.20
N GLN A 863 -11.58 45.57 -10.00
CA GLN A 863 -12.57 46.29 -9.20
C GLN A 863 -12.90 45.54 -7.89
N GLY A 864 -12.55 44.25 -7.80
CA GLY A 864 -12.77 43.39 -6.62
C GLY A 864 -13.88 42.36 -6.80
N ASN A 865 -14.50 42.25 -7.98
CA ASN A 865 -15.54 41.25 -8.25
C ASN A 865 -14.91 39.89 -8.53
N VAL A 866 -15.57 38.81 -8.09
CA VAL A 866 -15.12 37.44 -8.37
C VAL A 866 -15.79 36.90 -9.64
N TYR A 867 -14.99 36.34 -10.54
CA TYR A 867 -15.46 35.58 -11.71
C TYR A 867 -14.77 34.21 -11.79
N TYR A 868 -15.28 33.32 -12.65
CA TYR A 868 -14.77 31.96 -12.80
C TYR A 868 -14.13 31.71 -14.18
N ASP A 869 -12.89 31.24 -14.18
CA ASP A 869 -12.06 31.00 -15.37
C ASP A 869 -12.36 29.63 -16.01
N TRP A 870 -13.53 29.52 -16.66
CA TRP A 870 -13.94 28.33 -17.41
C TRP A 870 -12.93 27.93 -18.50
N ASN A 871 -12.30 28.90 -19.19
CA ASN A 871 -11.29 28.61 -20.22
C ASN A 871 -10.02 27.99 -19.63
N GLY A 872 -9.54 28.50 -18.50
CA GLY A 872 -8.46 27.90 -17.73
C GLY A 872 -8.82 26.50 -17.24
N LEU A 873 -10.03 26.30 -16.71
CA LEU A 873 -10.50 24.98 -16.26
C LEU A 873 -10.53 23.96 -17.40
N LYS A 874 -11.01 24.34 -18.59
CA LYS A 874 -11.06 23.50 -19.79
C LYS A 874 -9.68 23.00 -20.19
N GLU A 875 -8.72 23.91 -20.35
CA GLU A 875 -7.38 23.54 -20.80
C GLU A 875 -6.60 22.79 -19.72
N VAL A 876 -6.92 22.97 -18.43
CA VAL A 876 -6.40 22.12 -17.35
C VAL A 876 -7.04 20.74 -17.37
N THR A 877 -8.37 20.62 -17.52
CA THR A 877 -9.10 19.35 -17.60
C THR A 877 -8.54 18.43 -18.69
N LYS A 878 -8.30 18.98 -19.88
CA LYS A 878 -7.64 18.27 -20.99
C LYS A 878 -6.24 17.79 -20.61
N LYS A 879 -5.39 18.68 -20.09
CA LYS A 879 -4.02 18.33 -19.69
C LYS A 879 -3.97 17.28 -18.59
N CYS A 880 -4.88 17.34 -17.61
CA CYS A 880 -5.01 16.35 -16.55
C CYS A 880 -5.53 15.00 -17.07
N THR A 881 -6.45 14.99 -18.04
CA THR A 881 -6.91 13.77 -18.72
C THR A 881 -5.73 13.08 -19.43
N LYS A 882 -4.94 13.83 -20.21
CA LYS A 882 -3.72 13.29 -20.85
C LYS A 882 -2.66 12.83 -19.84
N LEU A 883 -2.46 13.58 -18.76
CA LEU A 883 -1.55 13.22 -17.67
C LEU A 883 -1.94 11.87 -17.05
N LEU A 884 -3.23 11.63 -16.81
CA LEU A 884 -3.71 10.35 -16.26
C LEU A 884 -3.69 9.21 -17.30
N ASP A 885 -3.88 9.48 -18.60
CA ASP A 885 -3.61 8.46 -19.65
C ASP A 885 -2.11 8.07 -19.67
N ASN A 886 -1.21 9.05 -19.45
CA ASN A 886 0.22 8.78 -19.28
C ASN A 886 0.52 7.98 -17.99
N VAL A 887 -0.26 8.15 -16.91
CA VAL A 887 -0.10 7.33 -15.68
C VAL A 887 -0.23 5.85 -15.99
N ILE A 888 -1.23 5.43 -16.79
CA ILE A 888 -1.40 4.02 -17.18
C ILE A 888 -0.15 3.51 -17.91
N ASP A 889 0.42 4.33 -18.78
CA ASP A 889 1.57 3.95 -19.60
C ASP A 889 2.86 3.86 -18.74
N VAL A 890 3.13 4.83 -17.86
CA VAL A 890 4.36 4.85 -17.02
C VAL A 890 4.26 4.05 -15.72
N ASN A 891 3.10 3.54 -15.35
CA ASN A 891 2.99 2.66 -14.19
C ASN A 891 3.72 1.33 -14.44
N LYS A 892 4.09 0.65 -13.36
CA LYS A 892 4.76 -0.65 -13.32
C LYS A 892 4.02 -1.47 -12.26
N PHE A 893 3.06 -2.27 -12.70
CA PHE A 893 2.06 -2.89 -11.84
C PHE A 893 2.67 -4.09 -11.07
N PRO A 894 2.41 -4.25 -9.76
CA PRO A 894 2.88 -5.42 -9.00
C PRO A 894 2.31 -6.82 -9.37
N LEU A 895 1.40 -6.94 -10.35
CA LEU A 895 0.79 -8.19 -10.83
C LEU A 895 0.41 -8.04 -12.31
N LYS A 896 0.64 -9.09 -13.10
CA LYS A 896 0.50 -9.08 -14.57
C LYS A 896 -0.96 -8.96 -15.03
N GLN A 897 -1.88 -9.63 -14.34
CA GLN A 897 -3.34 -9.57 -14.57
C GLN A 897 -3.86 -8.12 -14.49
N ILE A 898 -3.16 -7.28 -13.72
CA ILE A 898 -3.57 -5.91 -13.40
C ILE A 898 -2.93 -4.91 -14.35
N GLU A 899 -1.71 -5.18 -14.85
CA GLU A 899 -1.22 -4.50 -16.07
C GLU A 899 -2.16 -4.80 -17.25
N GLU A 900 -2.53 -6.07 -17.45
CA GLU A 900 -3.42 -6.49 -18.54
C GLU A 900 -4.80 -5.81 -18.47
N MET A 901 -5.48 -5.87 -17.33
CA MET A 901 -6.79 -5.22 -17.21
C MET A 901 -6.69 -3.68 -17.33
N SER A 902 -5.68 -3.06 -16.72
CA SER A 902 -5.44 -1.60 -16.84
C SER A 902 -5.20 -1.16 -18.28
N LEU A 903 -4.42 -1.92 -19.05
CA LEU A 903 -4.15 -1.62 -20.45
C LEU A 903 -5.36 -1.88 -21.34
N ASN A 904 -6.23 -2.82 -20.98
CA ASN A 904 -7.44 -3.17 -21.75
C ASN A 904 -8.60 -2.18 -21.56
N THR A 905 -8.90 -1.79 -20.31
CA THR A 905 -10.02 -0.87 -20.01
C THR A 905 -9.58 0.60 -19.96
N ARG A 906 -8.30 0.88 -19.67
CA ARG A 906 -7.69 2.21 -19.57
C ARG A 906 -8.48 3.22 -18.71
N LYS A 907 -9.16 2.74 -17.65
CA LYS A 907 -9.86 3.61 -16.69
C LYS A 907 -8.88 4.57 -16.00
N ILE A 908 -9.24 5.85 -15.99
CA ILE A 908 -8.62 6.91 -15.19
C ILE A 908 -9.68 7.56 -14.29
N GLY A 909 -9.22 8.23 -13.23
CA GLY A 909 -10.09 9.00 -12.36
C GLY A 909 -9.60 10.42 -12.16
N LEU A 910 -10.08 11.30 -13.04
CA LEU A 910 -9.99 12.74 -12.87
C LEU A 910 -11.07 13.20 -11.89
N GLY A 911 -10.66 13.69 -10.73
CA GLY A 911 -11.52 14.22 -9.69
C GLY A 911 -11.36 15.72 -9.46
N VAL A 912 -12.00 16.23 -8.42
CA VAL A 912 -11.88 17.62 -7.96
C VAL A 912 -11.42 17.71 -6.51
N MET A 913 -10.95 18.89 -6.11
CA MET A 913 -10.78 19.35 -4.73
C MET A 913 -11.02 20.86 -4.68
N GLY A 914 -11.35 21.41 -3.50
CA GLY A 914 -11.61 22.85 -3.34
C GLY A 914 -13.03 23.30 -3.71
N VAL A 915 -14.03 22.40 -3.72
CA VAL A 915 -15.43 22.77 -4.06
C VAL A 915 -16.03 23.70 -2.99
N GLY A 916 -15.80 23.42 -1.70
CA GLY A 916 -16.27 24.28 -0.61
C GLY A 916 -15.68 25.70 -0.69
N ASP A 917 -14.37 25.80 -0.89
CA ASP A 917 -13.65 27.07 -1.07
C ASP A 917 -14.19 27.87 -2.26
N LEU A 918 -14.50 27.19 -3.37
CA LEU A 918 -15.03 27.80 -4.59
C LEU A 918 -16.41 28.41 -4.36
N LEU A 919 -17.30 27.69 -3.68
CA LEU A 919 -18.63 28.18 -3.35
C LEU A 919 -18.56 29.36 -2.38
N TYR A 920 -17.67 29.33 -1.38
CA TYR A 920 -17.39 30.46 -0.48
C TYR A 920 -16.84 31.69 -1.21
N GLU A 921 -15.88 31.49 -2.13
CA GLU A 921 -15.28 32.55 -2.94
C GLU A 921 -16.32 33.22 -3.85
N LEU A 922 -17.27 32.45 -4.40
CA LEU A 922 -18.38 32.91 -5.24
C LEU A 922 -19.62 33.37 -4.46
N ARG A 923 -19.65 33.24 -3.12
CA ARG A 923 -20.81 33.51 -2.23
C ARG A 923 -22.05 32.64 -2.49
N LEU A 924 -21.87 31.44 -3.04
CA LEU A 924 -22.94 30.49 -3.32
C LEU A 924 -23.16 29.52 -2.14
N PRO A 925 -24.36 29.43 -1.55
CA PRO A 925 -24.63 28.45 -0.48
C PRO A 925 -24.58 27.00 -0.99
N TYR A 926 -23.81 26.13 -0.33
CA TYR A 926 -23.69 24.70 -0.69
C TYR A 926 -25.05 23.98 -0.69
N ASN A 927 -25.94 24.35 0.24
CA ASN A 927 -27.29 23.81 0.42
C ASN A 927 -28.39 24.53 -0.38
N SER A 928 -28.03 25.40 -1.34
CA SER A 928 -29.01 26.08 -2.22
C SER A 928 -29.09 25.44 -3.61
N ASP A 929 -30.21 25.64 -4.29
CA ASP A 929 -30.37 25.24 -5.70
C ASP A 929 -29.45 26.01 -6.65
N GLU A 930 -29.04 27.23 -6.30
CA GLU A 930 -28.07 28.01 -7.09
C GLU A 930 -26.67 27.39 -6.97
N GLY A 931 -26.22 27.10 -5.74
CA GLY A 931 -24.98 26.37 -5.48
C GLY A 931 -24.97 24.97 -6.09
N ARG A 932 -26.09 24.23 -6.01
CA ARG A 932 -26.25 22.91 -6.65
C ARG A 932 -26.20 22.99 -8.18
N LYS A 933 -26.85 23.96 -8.82
CA LYS A 933 -26.76 24.16 -10.27
C LYS A 933 -25.34 24.55 -10.70
N PHE A 934 -24.63 25.36 -9.90
CA PHE A 934 -23.21 25.64 -10.16
C PHE A 934 -22.32 24.40 -10.01
N MET A 935 -22.56 23.58 -8.98
CA MET A 935 -21.86 22.30 -8.78
C MET A 935 -22.12 21.31 -9.93
N GLU A 936 -23.36 21.19 -10.39
CA GLU A 936 -23.72 20.36 -11.53
C GLU A 936 -23.03 20.83 -12.82
N LYS A 937 -23.16 22.13 -13.14
CA LYS A 937 -22.50 22.79 -14.29
C LYS A 937 -20.98 22.57 -14.27
N LEU A 938 -20.35 22.70 -13.11
CA LEU A 938 -18.92 22.49 -12.92
C LEU A 938 -18.51 21.06 -13.27
N MET A 939 -19.28 20.05 -12.83
CA MET A 939 -18.97 18.65 -13.13
C MET A 939 -19.30 18.29 -14.59
N GLN A 940 -20.42 18.76 -15.13
CA GLN A 940 -20.78 18.61 -16.54
C GLN A 940 -19.69 19.15 -17.48
N PHE A 941 -19.12 20.32 -17.15
CA PHE A 941 -18.04 20.97 -17.90
C PHE A 941 -16.74 20.16 -17.87
N ILE A 942 -16.38 19.60 -16.70
CA ILE A 942 -15.20 18.74 -16.54
C ILE A 942 -15.39 17.44 -17.33
N ALA A 943 -16.53 16.77 -17.19
CA ALA A 943 -16.85 15.53 -17.89
C ALA A 943 -16.86 15.69 -19.42
N TYR A 944 -17.44 16.78 -19.93
CA TYR A 944 -17.45 17.04 -21.38
C TYR A 944 -16.03 17.22 -21.92
N HIS A 945 -15.17 17.94 -21.20
CA HIS A 945 -13.80 18.18 -21.65
C HIS A 945 -12.83 17.01 -21.37
N SER A 946 -13.09 16.13 -20.41
CA SER A 946 -12.33 14.88 -20.23
C SER A 946 -12.67 13.84 -21.29
N HIS A 947 -13.95 13.62 -21.59
CA HIS A 947 -14.37 12.72 -22.68
C HIS A 947 -13.95 13.23 -24.06
N ALA A 948 -14.04 14.55 -24.31
CA ALA A 948 -13.54 15.15 -25.55
C ALA A 948 -12.02 15.00 -25.73
N GLU A 949 -11.23 15.17 -24.67
CA GLU A 949 -9.78 14.89 -24.75
C GLU A 949 -9.51 13.39 -24.91
N SER A 950 -10.28 12.49 -24.27
CA SER A 950 -10.10 11.04 -24.43
C SER A 950 -10.38 10.57 -25.87
N MET A 951 -11.36 11.16 -26.57
CA MET A 951 -11.57 10.98 -28.01
C MET A 951 -10.39 11.53 -28.82
N GLU A 952 -9.92 12.74 -28.51
CA GLU A 952 -8.76 13.35 -29.17
C GLU A 952 -7.43 12.60 -28.90
N LEU A 953 -7.31 11.88 -27.79
CA LEU A 953 -6.20 10.97 -27.50
C LEU A 953 -6.35 9.65 -28.25
N ALA A 954 -7.57 9.13 -28.41
CA ALA A 954 -7.84 7.91 -29.19
C ALA A 954 -7.34 8.07 -30.64
N ARG A 955 -7.64 9.24 -31.24
CA ARG A 955 -7.17 9.63 -32.59
C ARG A 955 -5.65 9.69 -32.73
N LYS A 956 -4.91 9.91 -31.64
CA LYS A 956 -3.44 10.12 -31.65
C LYS A 956 -2.66 8.90 -31.15
N ARG A 957 -3.27 8.08 -30.28
CA ARG A 957 -2.62 6.99 -29.53
C ARG A 957 -3.23 5.60 -29.78
N GLY A 958 -4.34 5.55 -30.52
CA GLY A 958 -5.21 4.39 -30.68
C GLY A 958 -6.30 4.33 -29.59
N ASN A 959 -7.42 3.68 -29.90
CA ASN A 959 -8.51 3.42 -28.96
C ASN A 959 -8.05 2.61 -27.73
N LEU A 960 -8.87 2.59 -26.68
CA LEU A 960 -8.73 1.56 -25.64
C LEU A 960 -8.98 0.15 -26.25
N PRO A 961 -8.22 -0.90 -25.90
CA PRO A 961 -8.33 -2.22 -26.54
C PRO A 961 -9.71 -2.87 -26.47
N TYR A 962 -10.54 -2.53 -25.48
CA TYR A 962 -11.91 -3.03 -25.33
C TYR A 962 -12.99 -2.08 -25.90
N TYR A 963 -12.66 -1.15 -26.80
CA TYR A 963 -13.63 -0.23 -27.41
C TYR A 963 -14.81 -0.96 -28.08
N ASP A 964 -14.56 -1.91 -28.99
CA ASP A 964 -15.62 -2.65 -29.69
C ASP A 964 -16.40 -3.62 -28.76
N LYS A 965 -15.82 -3.91 -27.61
CA LYS A 965 -16.39 -4.71 -26.51
C LYS A 965 -17.22 -3.86 -25.52
N SER A 966 -17.53 -2.61 -25.89
CA SER A 966 -18.24 -1.66 -25.04
C SER A 966 -19.40 -0.96 -25.75
N PHE A 967 -20.26 -0.25 -25.03
CA PHE A 967 -21.31 0.58 -25.66
C PHE A 967 -20.79 1.85 -26.37
N TYR A 968 -19.49 2.18 -26.25
CA TYR A 968 -18.93 3.37 -26.91
C TYR A 968 -19.02 3.29 -28.45
N LYS A 969 -18.99 2.07 -29.02
CA LYS A 969 -19.29 1.79 -30.45
C LYS A 969 -20.69 2.29 -30.90
N GLY A 970 -21.62 2.44 -29.96
CA GLY A 970 -22.95 3.01 -30.18
C GLY A 970 -23.01 4.54 -30.06
N GLY A 971 -22.01 5.15 -29.41
CA GLY A 971 -21.97 6.57 -29.02
C GLY A 971 -22.51 6.87 -27.62
N ARG A 972 -22.79 5.88 -26.77
CA ARG A 972 -23.29 6.08 -25.39
C ARG A 972 -22.13 6.39 -24.42
N LEU A 973 -22.39 7.25 -23.42
CA LEU A 973 -21.43 7.67 -22.39
C LEU A 973 -21.86 7.14 -20.98
N PRO A 974 -20.94 7.00 -20.02
CA PRO A 974 -21.14 6.19 -18.79
C PRO A 974 -21.75 6.94 -17.59
N PHE A 975 -22.72 7.83 -17.83
CA PHE A 975 -23.35 8.62 -16.76
C PHE A 975 -24.76 9.11 -17.11
N ARG A 976 -25.62 9.25 -16.09
CA ARG A 976 -27.05 9.56 -16.22
C ARG A 976 -27.35 10.85 -16.99
N GLY A 977 -26.53 11.89 -16.83
CA GLY A 977 -26.69 13.18 -17.51
C GLY A 977 -26.67 13.08 -19.04
N PHE A 978 -26.02 12.06 -19.62
CA PHE A 978 -26.07 11.82 -21.07
C PHE A 978 -27.49 11.43 -21.57
N GLU A 979 -28.35 10.94 -20.69
CA GLU A 979 -29.74 10.59 -21.04
C GLU A 979 -30.72 11.74 -20.74
N LEU A 980 -30.34 12.65 -19.84
CA LEU A 980 -31.07 13.87 -19.48
C LEU A 980 -30.79 15.02 -20.46
N LYS A 981 -31.22 14.84 -21.72
CA LYS A 981 -30.94 15.75 -22.85
C LYS A 981 -31.37 17.20 -22.64
N ASP A 982 -32.42 17.42 -21.86
CA ASP A 982 -32.92 18.78 -21.57
C ASP A 982 -32.06 19.52 -20.53
N GLU A 983 -31.11 18.83 -19.89
CA GLU A 983 -30.14 19.40 -18.93
C GLU A 983 -28.76 19.66 -19.58
N TRP A 984 -28.64 19.54 -20.90
CA TRP A 984 -27.37 19.67 -21.63
C TRP A 984 -26.97 21.15 -21.87
N GLU A 985 -25.93 21.66 -21.18
CA GLU A 985 -25.30 22.94 -21.57
C GLU A 985 -24.21 22.79 -22.66
N HIS A 986 -23.91 21.57 -23.10
CA HIS A 986 -22.83 21.27 -24.05
C HIS A 986 -23.32 20.36 -25.19
N ASP A 987 -22.59 20.37 -26.31
CA ASP A 987 -22.91 19.58 -27.51
C ASP A 987 -22.51 18.10 -27.34
N TRP A 988 -23.17 17.44 -26.38
CA TRP A 988 -23.04 16.02 -26.10
C TRP A 988 -23.47 15.16 -27.30
N LYS A 989 -24.34 15.65 -28.20
CA LYS A 989 -24.70 14.94 -29.43
C LYS A 989 -23.50 14.84 -30.36
N LYS A 990 -22.81 15.95 -30.64
CA LYS A 990 -21.58 15.90 -31.43
C LYS A 990 -20.51 15.05 -30.76
N LEU A 991 -20.29 15.19 -29.44
CA LEU A 991 -19.30 14.36 -28.75
C LEU A 991 -19.63 12.86 -28.84
N SER A 992 -20.91 12.49 -28.75
CA SER A 992 -21.39 11.11 -28.98
C SER A 992 -21.10 10.61 -30.40
N ASP A 993 -21.33 11.42 -31.43
CA ASP A 993 -21.04 11.07 -32.82
C ASP A 993 -19.52 11.03 -33.12
N ASP A 994 -18.74 11.94 -32.53
CA ASP A 994 -17.28 11.96 -32.65
C ASP A 994 -16.66 10.74 -31.92
N VAL A 995 -17.12 10.37 -30.71
CA VAL A 995 -16.70 9.14 -30.01
C VAL A 995 -17.07 7.90 -30.84
N LYS A 996 -18.26 7.85 -31.42
CA LYS A 996 -18.69 6.74 -32.29
C LYS A 996 -17.81 6.59 -33.55
N LYS A 997 -17.34 7.71 -34.09
CA LYS A 997 -16.57 7.80 -35.36
C LYS A 997 -15.06 7.64 -35.18
N TYR A 998 -14.51 8.12 -34.06
CA TYR A 998 -13.08 8.22 -33.79
C TYR A 998 -12.61 7.38 -32.61
N GLY A 999 -13.54 6.83 -31.81
CA GLY A 999 -13.26 6.06 -30.62
C GLY A 999 -13.06 6.90 -29.36
N THR A 1000 -12.62 6.23 -28.29
CA THR A 1000 -12.19 6.86 -27.03
C THR A 1000 -11.00 6.10 -26.43
N ARG A 1001 -10.19 6.78 -25.62
CA ARG A 1001 -8.91 6.29 -25.10
C ARG A 1001 -9.01 5.67 -23.72
N ASN A 1002 -10.04 6.01 -22.95
CA ASN A 1002 -10.18 5.65 -21.53
C ASN A 1002 -11.59 5.13 -21.25
N GLY A 1003 -11.71 3.98 -20.57
CA GLY A 1003 -13.01 3.35 -20.29
C GLY A 1003 -13.87 4.14 -19.32
N TYR A 1004 -13.23 4.84 -18.38
CA TYR A 1004 -13.75 5.93 -17.56
C TYR A 1004 -12.72 7.07 -17.57
N THR A 1005 -13.19 8.30 -17.44
CA THR A 1005 -12.40 9.53 -17.32
C THR A 1005 -12.55 10.22 -15.95
N THR A 1006 -13.75 10.21 -15.36
CA THR A 1006 -14.08 10.97 -14.13
C THR A 1006 -14.39 10.08 -12.92
N VAL A 1007 -13.80 10.43 -11.77
CA VAL A 1007 -13.97 9.75 -10.48
C VAL A 1007 -13.69 10.75 -9.35
N ILE A 1008 -14.58 10.90 -8.37
CA ILE A 1008 -14.38 11.87 -7.26
C ILE A 1008 -13.83 11.17 -6.01
N ALA A 1009 -12.50 11.08 -5.93
CA ALA A 1009 -11.77 10.45 -4.83
C ALA A 1009 -11.57 11.36 -3.60
N PRO A 1010 -11.34 10.80 -2.39
CA PRO A 1010 -11.06 11.60 -1.21
C PRO A 1010 -9.63 12.17 -1.27
N THR A 1011 -9.51 13.50 -1.15
CA THR A 1011 -8.26 14.19 -1.53
C THR A 1011 -7.38 14.61 -0.36
N GLY A 1012 -7.63 14.13 0.87
CA GLY A 1012 -7.09 14.70 2.11
C GLY A 1012 -5.59 15.08 2.10
N SER A 1013 -4.71 14.19 1.63
CA SER A 1013 -3.27 14.52 1.54
C SER A 1013 -2.94 15.60 0.51
N ILE A 1014 -3.64 15.62 -0.63
CA ILE A 1014 -3.31 16.50 -1.76
C ILE A 1014 -4.05 17.84 -1.70
N SER A 1015 -5.23 17.90 -1.09
CA SER A 1015 -5.91 19.18 -0.78
C SER A 1015 -5.20 19.92 0.36
N MET A 1016 -4.60 19.21 1.33
CA MET A 1016 -3.64 19.82 2.29
C MET A 1016 -2.37 20.37 1.63
N ILE A 1017 -1.90 19.80 0.51
CA ILE A 1017 -0.76 20.34 -0.26
C ILE A 1017 -1.22 21.54 -1.11
N ALA A 1018 -2.43 21.49 -1.68
CA ALA A 1018 -2.99 22.60 -2.43
C ALA A 1018 -3.41 23.79 -1.54
N GLY A 1019 -3.78 23.53 -0.28
CA GLY A 1019 -4.32 24.50 0.67
C GLY A 1019 -5.80 24.82 0.44
N CYS A 1020 -6.64 23.78 0.35
CA CYS A 1020 -8.09 23.88 0.08
C CYS A 1020 -8.87 22.70 0.71
N SER A 1021 -10.21 22.76 0.66
CA SER A 1021 -11.15 21.68 1.05
C SER A 1021 -10.97 20.39 0.23
N SER A 1022 -11.40 19.26 0.81
CA SER A 1022 -11.22 17.93 0.23
C SER A 1022 -12.36 17.56 -0.73
N GLY A 1023 -12.04 16.99 -1.89
CA GLY A 1023 -13.03 16.43 -2.81
C GLY A 1023 -14.11 17.44 -3.22
N MET A 1024 -15.37 17.01 -3.08
CA MET A 1024 -16.54 17.89 -3.18
C MET A 1024 -17.13 18.29 -1.82
N GLU A 1025 -16.38 18.16 -0.73
CA GLU A 1025 -16.92 18.34 0.62
C GLU A 1025 -17.13 19.82 0.99
N PRO A 1026 -18.17 20.13 1.79
CA PRO A 1026 -18.27 21.42 2.47
C PRO A 1026 -17.15 21.54 3.52
N VAL A 1027 -16.80 22.79 3.87
CA VAL A 1027 -15.75 23.05 4.87
C VAL A 1027 -16.27 22.63 6.26
N TYR A 1028 -15.52 21.77 6.96
CA TYR A 1028 -16.01 21.17 8.23
C TYR A 1028 -16.09 22.18 9.39
N SER A 1029 -15.22 23.20 9.42
CA SER A 1029 -15.34 24.39 10.28
C SER A 1029 -14.53 25.55 9.70
N LEU A 1030 -15.01 26.78 9.90
CA LEU A 1030 -14.44 28.01 9.37
C LEU A 1030 -13.20 28.50 10.15
N ALA A 1031 -13.11 28.17 11.45
CA ALA A 1031 -12.03 28.62 12.32
C ALA A 1031 -11.76 27.63 13.48
N PHE A 1032 -10.49 27.55 13.89
CA PHE A 1032 -10.04 26.76 15.04
C PHE A 1032 -9.00 27.52 15.87
N GLU A 1033 -9.18 27.56 17.19
CA GLU A 1033 -8.18 28.10 18.12
C GLU A 1033 -6.98 27.14 18.29
N LYS A 1034 -5.78 27.70 18.36
CA LYS A 1034 -4.54 27.02 18.77
C LYS A 1034 -3.81 27.84 19.84
N ASN A 1035 -3.79 27.31 21.06
CA ASN A 1035 -3.04 27.85 22.18
C ASN A 1035 -1.52 27.60 22.00
N VAL A 1036 -0.69 28.65 22.13
CA VAL A 1036 0.79 28.56 22.17
C VAL A 1036 1.37 29.43 23.29
N LYS A 1037 2.68 29.33 23.55
CA LYS A 1037 3.36 30.02 24.68
C LYS A 1037 3.31 31.56 24.67
N VAL A 1038 2.79 32.18 23.62
CA VAL A 1038 2.73 33.65 23.43
C VAL A 1038 1.26 34.14 23.30
N GLY A 1039 0.27 33.24 23.38
CA GLY A 1039 -1.16 33.55 23.24
C GLY A 1039 -1.91 32.53 22.40
N SER A 1040 -3.18 32.82 22.12
CA SER A 1040 -4.02 32.06 21.19
C SER A 1040 -3.90 32.59 19.76
N PHE A 1041 -3.94 31.68 18.78
CA PHE A 1041 -3.95 32.00 17.35
C PHE A 1041 -5.04 31.21 16.65
N TYR A 1042 -5.79 31.85 15.75
CA TYR A 1042 -6.84 31.20 14.98
C TYR A 1042 -6.30 30.69 13.63
N TYR A 1043 -6.56 29.43 13.33
CA TYR A 1043 -6.44 28.87 11.98
C TYR A 1043 -7.81 29.03 11.30
N VAL A 1044 -7.85 29.86 10.27
CA VAL A 1044 -9.06 30.23 9.54
C VAL A 1044 -9.05 29.57 8.16
N ASP A 1045 -10.22 29.21 7.64
CA ASP A 1045 -10.35 28.74 6.26
C ASP A 1045 -9.84 29.81 5.26
N PRO A 1046 -8.98 29.47 4.28
CA PRO A 1046 -8.38 30.47 3.39
C PRO A 1046 -9.34 31.19 2.43
N ALA A 1047 -10.48 30.59 2.07
CA ALA A 1047 -11.48 31.25 1.23
C ALA A 1047 -12.35 32.19 2.07
N PHE A 1048 -12.75 31.73 3.26
CA PHE A 1048 -13.46 32.52 4.26
C PHE A 1048 -12.63 33.72 4.76
N GLU A 1049 -11.32 33.55 5.05
CA GLU A 1049 -10.43 34.66 5.41
C GLU A 1049 -10.40 35.71 4.29
N ARG A 1050 -10.19 35.29 3.04
CA ARG A 1050 -10.22 36.21 1.88
C ARG A 1050 -11.57 36.90 1.75
N ALA A 1051 -12.66 36.18 1.97
CA ALA A 1051 -14.00 36.74 1.95
C ALA A 1051 -14.15 37.86 2.99
N LEU A 1052 -13.96 37.57 4.27
CA LEU A 1052 -14.08 38.55 5.36
C LEU A 1052 -13.16 39.77 5.16
N ARG A 1053 -11.94 39.56 4.64
CA ARG A 1053 -11.01 40.65 4.33
C ARG A 1053 -11.44 41.52 3.14
N ARG A 1054 -12.27 41.02 2.21
CA ARG A 1054 -12.89 41.87 1.18
C ARG A 1054 -14.05 42.71 1.74
N GLU A 1055 -14.89 42.12 2.58
CA GLU A 1055 -16.04 42.80 3.21
C GLU A 1055 -15.63 43.78 4.33
N GLY A 1056 -14.39 43.71 4.82
CA GLY A 1056 -13.90 44.51 5.96
C GLY A 1056 -14.26 43.93 7.34
N LEU A 1057 -14.76 42.69 7.39
CA LEU A 1057 -15.28 42.02 8.58
C LEU A 1057 -14.25 41.20 9.37
N TYR A 1058 -13.02 41.01 8.86
CA TYR A 1058 -12.02 40.22 9.59
C TYR A 1058 -11.52 40.95 10.84
N SER A 1059 -11.79 40.38 12.01
CA SER A 1059 -11.17 40.70 13.30
C SER A 1059 -10.71 39.40 13.99
N GLU A 1060 -9.77 39.46 14.93
CA GLU A 1060 -9.35 38.25 15.67
C GLU A 1060 -10.43 37.89 16.73
N GLU A 1061 -11.20 38.89 17.17
CA GLU A 1061 -12.36 38.79 18.06
C GLU A 1061 -13.51 37.98 17.42
N LEU A 1062 -13.84 38.22 16.15
CA LEU A 1062 -14.81 37.42 15.40
C LEU A 1062 -14.31 35.98 15.19
N MET A 1063 -13.00 35.77 15.05
CA MET A 1063 -12.46 34.40 14.96
C MET A 1063 -12.59 33.65 16.29
N GLN A 1064 -12.50 34.35 17.43
CA GLN A 1064 -12.85 33.78 18.74
C GLN A 1064 -14.33 33.39 18.80
N GLU A 1065 -15.23 34.32 18.47
CA GLU A 1065 -16.68 34.10 18.50
C GLU A 1065 -17.10 32.90 17.64
N ILE A 1066 -16.58 32.79 16.42
CA ILE A 1066 -16.82 31.65 15.53
C ILE A 1066 -16.30 30.35 16.15
N CYS A 1067 -15.11 30.35 16.78
CA CYS A 1067 -14.60 29.16 17.49
C CYS A 1067 -15.49 28.76 18.67
N GLU A 1068 -16.03 29.72 19.42
CA GLU A 1068 -16.93 29.48 20.56
C GLU A 1068 -18.35 29.08 20.12
N ASN A 1069 -18.76 29.45 18.89
CA ASN A 1069 -19.97 29.00 18.20
C ASN A 1069 -19.79 27.68 17.43
N GLY A 1070 -18.71 26.93 17.69
CA GLY A 1070 -18.50 25.61 17.10
C GLY A 1070 -17.83 25.60 15.72
N GLY A 1071 -17.17 26.69 15.34
CA GLY A 1071 -16.55 26.85 14.01
C GLY A 1071 -17.50 27.33 12.91
N SER A 1072 -18.71 27.77 13.27
CA SER A 1072 -19.76 28.23 12.35
C SER A 1072 -20.14 29.69 12.59
N VAL A 1073 -20.64 30.37 11.54
CA VAL A 1073 -21.22 31.73 11.63
C VAL A 1073 -22.75 31.71 11.81
N GLN A 1074 -23.40 30.55 11.77
CA GLN A 1074 -24.86 30.51 11.87
C GLN A 1074 -25.33 30.99 13.26
N GLY A 1075 -26.26 31.93 13.28
CA GLY A 1075 -26.89 32.44 14.49
C GLY A 1075 -26.06 33.47 15.28
N LEU A 1076 -24.95 33.99 14.72
CA LEU A 1076 -24.26 35.16 15.27
C LEU A 1076 -25.04 36.43 14.93
N GLU A 1077 -25.46 37.23 15.92
CA GLU A 1077 -26.35 38.37 15.70
C GLU A 1077 -25.67 39.50 14.91
N ASP A 1078 -24.40 39.79 15.19
CA ASP A 1078 -23.62 40.85 14.52
C ASP A 1078 -23.04 40.43 13.15
N PHE A 1079 -23.18 39.16 12.73
CA PHE A 1079 -22.63 38.68 11.46
C PHE A 1079 -23.67 38.73 10.32
N PRO A 1080 -23.41 39.38 9.16
CA PRO A 1080 -24.44 39.63 8.15
C PRO A 1080 -25.16 38.37 7.63
N ALA A 1081 -26.49 38.34 7.77
CA ALA A 1081 -27.32 37.17 7.41
C ALA A 1081 -27.19 36.69 5.94
N LYS A 1082 -26.84 37.59 5.00
CA LYS A 1082 -26.52 37.18 3.61
C LYS A 1082 -25.25 36.34 3.53
N LEU A 1083 -24.27 36.62 4.38
CA LEU A 1083 -23.00 35.90 4.47
C LEU A 1083 -23.13 34.62 5.30
N GLN A 1084 -23.98 34.59 6.33
CA GLN A 1084 -24.32 33.34 7.05
C GLN A 1084 -24.78 32.26 6.06
N LYS A 1085 -25.70 32.61 5.15
CA LYS A 1085 -26.16 31.69 4.09
C LYS A 1085 -25.03 31.18 3.18
N ALA A 1086 -24.01 31.98 2.88
CA ALA A 1086 -22.90 31.55 2.03
C ALA A 1086 -21.90 30.64 2.75
N PHE A 1087 -21.65 30.89 4.04
CA PHE A 1087 -20.61 30.22 4.84
C PHE A 1087 -21.21 29.13 5.73
N VAL A 1088 -21.82 28.13 5.09
CA VAL A 1088 -22.37 26.93 5.73
C VAL A 1088 -21.32 25.81 5.84
N THR A 1089 -21.04 25.39 7.07
CA THR A 1089 -20.15 24.26 7.35
C THR A 1089 -20.82 22.91 7.07
N ALA A 1090 -20.04 21.82 7.12
CA ALA A 1090 -20.56 20.45 7.02
C ALA A 1090 -21.67 20.11 8.03
N MET A 1091 -21.76 20.82 9.15
CA MET A 1091 -22.79 20.58 10.19
C MET A 1091 -24.01 21.52 10.06
N ASP A 1092 -23.92 22.56 9.21
CA ASP A 1092 -25.02 23.50 8.94
C ASP A 1092 -25.90 23.07 7.73
N ILE A 1093 -25.58 21.92 7.12
CA ILE A 1093 -26.21 21.41 5.89
C ILE A 1093 -27.13 20.24 6.25
N THR A 1094 -28.35 20.21 5.68
CA THR A 1094 -29.30 19.14 6.00
C THR A 1094 -28.89 17.80 5.38
N PRO A 1095 -29.32 16.65 5.95
CA PRO A 1095 -29.15 15.33 5.33
C PRO A 1095 -29.64 15.29 3.88
N GLU A 1096 -30.76 15.93 3.60
CA GLU A 1096 -31.37 16.00 2.27
C GLU A 1096 -30.52 16.80 1.27
N ASP A 1097 -29.96 17.95 1.71
CA ASP A 1097 -29.12 18.80 0.89
C ASP A 1097 -27.76 18.18 0.59
N HIS A 1098 -27.20 17.39 1.52
CA HIS A 1098 -26.02 16.56 1.31
C HIS A 1098 -26.22 15.58 0.13
N ILE A 1099 -27.35 14.88 0.11
CA ILE A 1099 -27.72 13.93 -0.96
C ILE A 1099 -28.04 14.65 -2.27
N ARG A 1100 -28.72 15.81 -2.25
CA ARG A 1100 -28.93 16.61 -3.47
C ARG A 1100 -27.61 17.13 -4.08
N ALA A 1101 -26.63 17.51 -3.25
CA ALA A 1101 -25.32 17.90 -3.73
C ALA A 1101 -24.56 16.73 -4.36
N LEU A 1102 -24.59 15.54 -3.71
CA LEU A 1102 -24.05 14.30 -4.26
C LEU A 1102 -24.63 13.98 -5.65
N ALA A 1103 -25.95 14.01 -5.78
CA ALA A 1103 -26.65 13.75 -7.05
C ALA A 1103 -26.26 14.73 -8.17
N ALA A 1104 -26.14 16.02 -7.84
CA ALA A 1104 -25.76 17.08 -8.80
C ALA A 1104 -24.39 16.80 -9.46
N PHE A 1105 -23.42 16.26 -8.71
CA PHE A 1105 -22.18 15.75 -9.31
C PHE A 1105 -22.38 14.39 -10.00
N GLN A 1106 -23.07 13.43 -9.37
CA GLN A 1106 -23.12 12.04 -9.83
C GLN A 1106 -23.79 11.84 -11.19
N LYS A 1107 -24.70 12.75 -11.60
CA LYS A 1107 -25.21 12.84 -12.98
C LYS A 1107 -24.10 12.84 -14.04
N TRP A 1108 -22.92 13.39 -13.72
CA TRP A 1108 -21.84 13.69 -14.66
C TRP A 1108 -20.51 13.02 -14.27
N VAL A 1109 -20.56 11.93 -13.50
CA VAL A 1109 -19.37 11.14 -13.09
C VAL A 1109 -19.47 9.70 -13.59
N ASP A 1110 -18.41 9.25 -14.27
CA ASP A 1110 -18.34 7.94 -14.96
C ASP A 1110 -18.33 6.77 -13.96
N SER A 1111 -17.55 6.91 -12.90
CA SER A 1111 -17.57 6.03 -11.72
C SER A 1111 -18.48 6.63 -10.65
N SER A 1112 -18.10 6.56 -9.37
CA SER A 1112 -18.82 7.10 -8.23
C SER A 1112 -18.03 8.20 -7.49
N ILE A 1113 -18.47 8.54 -6.28
CA ILE A 1113 -18.08 9.72 -5.52
C ILE A 1113 -17.85 9.37 -4.04
N SER A 1114 -16.62 9.56 -3.56
CA SER A 1114 -16.31 9.50 -2.14
C SER A 1114 -16.75 10.80 -1.48
N LYS A 1115 -18.00 10.80 -0.98
CA LYS A 1115 -18.59 11.90 -0.22
C LYS A 1115 -19.12 11.42 1.12
N THR A 1116 -18.71 12.11 2.16
CA THR A 1116 -19.20 11.97 3.53
C THR A 1116 -20.49 12.79 3.67
N ASN A 1117 -21.64 12.12 3.71
CA ASN A 1117 -22.90 12.77 4.01
C ASN A 1117 -23.03 12.93 5.53
N ASN A 1118 -22.49 14.04 6.03
CA ASN A 1118 -22.38 14.35 7.46
C ASN A 1118 -23.75 14.80 7.99
N PHE A 1119 -24.26 14.13 9.03
CA PHE A 1119 -25.52 14.48 9.69
C PHE A 1119 -25.24 14.93 11.14
N PRO A 1120 -25.99 15.92 11.67
CA PRO A 1120 -25.86 16.35 13.06
C PRO A 1120 -26.32 15.25 14.03
N ALA A 1121 -25.85 15.30 15.28
CA ALA A 1121 -26.00 14.17 16.21
C ALA A 1121 -27.45 13.82 16.58
N ASP A 1122 -28.35 14.80 16.47
CA ASP A 1122 -29.80 14.70 16.67
C ASP A 1122 -30.57 14.16 15.46
N ALA A 1123 -29.91 13.93 14.31
CA ALA A 1123 -30.56 13.35 13.13
C ALA A 1123 -31.14 11.97 13.42
N THR A 1124 -32.36 11.73 12.94
CA THR A 1124 -33.15 10.52 13.22
C THR A 1124 -32.83 9.35 12.28
N VAL A 1125 -33.39 8.17 12.58
CA VAL A 1125 -33.37 7.00 11.69
C VAL A 1125 -34.13 7.33 10.38
N GLU A 1126 -35.20 8.12 10.47
CA GLU A 1126 -36.01 8.60 9.34
C GLU A 1126 -35.16 9.44 8.37
N HIS A 1127 -34.34 10.38 8.88
CA HIS A 1127 -33.45 11.16 8.03
C HIS A 1127 -32.45 10.27 7.24
N MET A 1128 -32.02 9.15 7.82
CA MET A 1128 -31.19 8.16 7.10
C MET A 1128 -32.00 7.39 6.05
N ARG A 1129 -33.20 6.92 6.39
CA ARG A 1129 -34.12 6.22 5.48
C ARG A 1129 -34.39 7.05 4.23
N ASP A 1130 -34.76 8.31 4.44
CA ASP A 1130 -35.12 9.24 3.38
C ASP A 1130 -33.89 9.64 2.55
N SER A 1131 -32.71 9.75 3.16
CA SER A 1131 -31.45 10.01 2.44
C SER A 1131 -31.10 8.91 1.44
N TYR A 1132 -31.19 7.63 1.82
CA TYR A 1132 -30.95 6.51 0.89
C TYR A 1132 -32.01 6.42 -0.21
N ILE A 1133 -33.30 6.61 0.13
CA ILE A 1133 -34.41 6.57 -0.84
C ILE A 1133 -34.31 7.74 -1.83
N LEU A 1134 -33.95 8.94 -1.36
CA LEU A 1134 -33.73 10.11 -2.20
C LEU A 1134 -32.54 9.89 -3.14
N ALA A 1135 -31.44 9.35 -2.63
CA ALA A 1135 -30.25 9.07 -3.44
C ALA A 1135 -30.55 8.08 -4.58
N TYR A 1136 -31.30 7.02 -4.30
CA TYR A 1136 -31.76 6.07 -5.32
C TYR A 1136 -32.58 6.79 -6.41
N LYS A 1137 -33.62 7.54 -6.03
CA LYS A 1137 -34.48 8.30 -6.95
C LYS A 1137 -33.70 9.32 -7.79
N LEU A 1138 -32.73 10.01 -7.18
CA LEU A 1138 -31.85 10.96 -7.86
C LEU A 1138 -30.77 10.31 -8.74
N GLY A 1139 -30.59 8.98 -8.67
CA GLY A 1139 -29.65 8.26 -9.53
C GLY A 1139 -28.22 8.27 -9.02
N CYS A 1140 -28.02 8.31 -7.70
CA CYS A 1140 -26.71 8.08 -7.09
C CYS A 1140 -26.26 6.63 -7.32
N LYS A 1141 -24.96 6.37 -7.51
CA LYS A 1141 -24.43 5.00 -7.69
C LYS A 1141 -24.18 4.29 -6.37
N ASP A 1142 -23.76 5.04 -5.35
CA ASP A 1142 -23.74 4.62 -3.95
C ASP A 1142 -23.94 5.81 -2.99
N VAL A 1143 -24.07 5.51 -1.69
CA VAL A 1143 -24.13 6.45 -0.58
C VAL A 1143 -23.42 5.89 0.65
N THR A 1144 -22.54 6.70 1.23
CA THR A 1144 -22.11 6.58 2.63
C THR A 1144 -22.71 7.74 3.45
N VAL A 1145 -23.27 7.44 4.63
CA VAL A 1145 -23.78 8.43 5.59
C VAL A 1145 -22.93 8.40 6.86
N PHE A 1146 -22.78 9.54 7.52
CA PHE A 1146 -22.05 9.63 8.78
C PHE A 1146 -22.78 10.59 9.73
N ARG A 1147 -23.44 10.07 10.76
CA ARG A 1147 -24.04 10.91 11.81
C ARG A 1147 -23.05 11.10 12.95
N ASP A 1148 -22.84 12.34 13.36
CA ASP A 1148 -22.11 12.69 14.59
C ASP A 1148 -22.67 11.86 15.77
N SER A 1149 -21.81 11.35 16.64
CA SER A 1149 -22.03 10.33 17.69
C SER A 1149 -22.10 8.86 17.28
N SER A 1150 -22.23 8.49 16.00
CA SER A 1150 -22.23 7.06 15.57
C SER A 1150 -20.89 6.34 15.80
N ILE A 1151 -19.81 7.09 16.02
CA ILE A 1151 -18.50 6.56 16.43
C ILE A 1151 -18.05 7.33 17.68
N LYS A 1152 -17.63 6.60 18.73
CA LYS A 1152 -17.33 7.19 20.05
C LYS A 1152 -16.00 7.96 20.13
N ASN A 1153 -15.07 7.71 19.21
CA ASN A 1153 -13.77 8.39 19.10
C ASN A 1153 -13.63 8.99 17.68
N GLN A 1154 -14.26 10.13 17.43
CA GLN A 1154 -14.33 10.70 16.08
C GLN A 1154 -13.01 11.31 15.59
N VAL A 1155 -12.88 11.37 14.27
CA VAL A 1155 -11.71 11.84 13.50
C VAL A 1155 -11.75 13.33 13.22
N LEU A 1156 -12.95 13.84 12.93
CA LEU A 1156 -13.27 15.26 12.87
C LEU A 1156 -14.17 15.54 14.07
N VAL A 1157 -13.89 16.63 14.77
CA VAL A 1157 -14.67 17.10 15.91
C VAL A 1157 -14.72 18.61 15.80
N ALA A 1158 -15.91 19.16 15.63
CA ALA A 1158 -16.10 20.61 15.66
C ALA A 1158 -15.69 21.15 17.05
N PRO A 1159 -15.23 22.41 17.16
CA PRO A 1159 -15.12 23.06 18.46
C PRO A 1159 -16.45 22.89 19.24
N LYS A 1160 -16.40 22.57 20.53
CA LYS A 1160 -17.63 22.44 21.31
C LYS A 1160 -18.22 23.82 21.55
N LYS A 1161 -19.42 24.06 21.03
CA LYS A 1161 -20.22 25.24 21.35
C LYS A 1161 -20.38 25.33 22.88
N LYS A 1162 -20.04 26.48 23.46
CA LYS A 1162 -20.20 26.69 24.91
C LYS A 1162 -21.69 26.75 25.23
N GLU A 1163 -22.19 25.79 26.01
CA GLU A 1163 -23.56 25.84 26.51
C GLU A 1163 -23.70 27.01 27.50
N ILE A 1164 -24.52 27.99 27.13
CA ILE A 1164 -25.05 28.98 28.08
C ILE A 1164 -26.17 28.26 28.84
N GLU A 1165 -26.04 28.12 30.17
CA GLU A 1165 -27.02 27.47 31.05
C GLU A 1165 -28.38 28.21 31.09
N LYS A 1166 -29.17 28.07 30.03
CA LYS A 1166 -30.60 28.40 30.06
C LYS A 1166 -31.35 27.28 30.77
N LYS A 1167 -31.67 27.51 32.05
CA LYS A 1167 -32.57 26.64 32.83
C LYS A 1167 -33.89 26.46 32.08
N ALA A 1168 -34.10 25.27 31.51
CA ALA A 1168 -35.37 24.88 30.94
C ALA A 1168 -36.27 24.30 32.05
N GLU A 1169 -37.45 24.87 32.24
CA GLU A 1169 -38.48 24.27 33.10
C GLU A 1169 -39.09 23.05 32.39
N ALA A 1170 -39.22 21.95 33.12
CA ALA A 1170 -39.68 20.68 32.54
C ALA A 1170 -41.21 20.67 32.36
N VAL A 1171 -41.66 20.43 31.13
CA VAL A 1171 -43.06 20.13 30.81
C VAL A 1171 -43.16 18.63 30.51
N GLU A 1172 -43.81 17.86 31.39
CA GLU A 1172 -44.14 16.46 31.10
C GLU A 1172 -45.14 16.36 29.95
N ILE A 1173 -44.83 15.58 28.91
CA ILE A 1173 -45.82 15.04 27.99
C ILE A 1173 -45.72 13.52 28.02
N LYS A 1174 -46.73 12.87 28.61
CA LYS A 1174 -46.82 11.41 28.70
C LYS A 1174 -47.36 10.84 27.39
N HIS A 1175 -46.72 9.79 26.87
CA HIS A 1175 -47.27 8.97 25.82
C HIS A 1175 -47.38 7.51 26.31
N GLU A 1176 -48.61 7.04 26.48
CA GLU A 1176 -48.87 5.67 26.93
C GLU A 1176 -48.78 4.68 25.76
N LEU A 1177 -47.83 3.74 25.82
CA LEU A 1177 -47.80 2.58 24.93
C LEU A 1177 -48.57 1.42 25.56
N ARG A 1178 -49.79 1.17 25.06
CA ARG A 1178 -50.59 -0.01 25.43
C ARG A 1178 -49.96 -1.29 24.87
N VAL A 1179 -49.17 -1.99 25.69
CA VAL A 1179 -48.79 -3.38 25.43
C VAL A 1179 -49.92 -4.30 25.93
N ALA A 1180 -50.63 -4.94 25.00
CA ALA A 1180 -51.54 -6.04 25.32
C ALA A 1180 -50.71 -7.33 25.46
N GLY A 1181 -50.45 -7.76 26.69
CA GLY A 1181 -49.68 -8.98 26.98
C GLY A 1181 -50.55 -10.19 27.35
N ASN A 1182 -49.91 -11.37 27.36
CA ASN A 1182 -50.15 -12.57 28.21
C ASN A 1182 -49.38 -13.76 27.58
N GLY A 1183 -48.60 -14.58 28.27
CA GLY A 1183 -48.13 -14.56 29.67
C GLY A 1183 -46.86 -15.42 29.79
N SER A 1184 -45.93 -15.16 30.71
CA SER A 1184 -45.91 -15.60 32.12
C SER A 1184 -45.58 -17.11 32.32
N ALA A 1185 -44.65 -17.53 33.20
CA ALA A 1185 -43.70 -16.79 34.06
C ALA A 1185 -42.66 -17.75 34.73
N MET A 1186 -41.79 -17.14 35.56
CA MET A 1186 -41.02 -17.69 36.70
C MET A 1186 -39.61 -18.29 36.48
N ALA A 1187 -38.65 -18.15 37.42
CA ALA A 1187 -38.46 -17.14 38.48
C ALA A 1187 -37.09 -17.32 39.19
N GLN A 1188 -36.41 -16.20 39.53
CA GLN A 1188 -35.64 -15.96 40.79
C GLN A 1188 -34.43 -16.92 41.13
N LYS A 1189 -33.48 -16.62 42.05
CA LYS A 1189 -33.26 -15.50 42.99
C LYS A 1189 -31.75 -15.36 43.36
N GLU A 1190 -31.37 -14.19 43.89
CA GLU A 1190 -30.33 -13.91 44.89
C GLU A 1190 -28.92 -14.55 44.85
N LEU A 1191 -27.90 -13.68 44.82
CA LEU A 1191 -26.84 -13.66 45.84
C LEU A 1191 -26.35 -12.21 46.07
N ASP A 1192 -25.85 -11.91 47.26
CA ASP A 1192 -25.94 -10.56 47.86
C ASP A 1192 -24.57 -9.88 48.12
N SER A 1193 -24.64 -8.65 48.64
CA SER A 1193 -23.58 -7.66 48.91
C SER A 1193 -22.19 -8.17 49.33
N GLY A 1194 -21.16 -7.55 48.75
CA GLY A 1194 -19.75 -7.73 49.13
C GLY A 1194 -18.90 -6.49 48.84
N SER A 1195 -19.26 -5.34 49.42
CA SER A 1195 -18.64 -4.05 49.09
C SER A 1195 -17.26 -3.85 49.74
N LEU A 1196 -16.20 -3.79 48.93
CA LEU A 1196 -14.94 -3.15 49.29
C LEU A 1196 -14.70 -1.94 48.39
N VAL A 1197 -14.70 -0.74 49.01
CA VAL A 1197 -14.51 0.53 48.31
C VAL A 1197 -13.01 0.75 48.05
N MET A 1198 -12.61 0.71 46.79
CA MET A 1198 -11.39 1.40 46.33
C MET A 1198 -11.77 2.61 45.50
N GLN A 1199 -11.32 3.79 45.93
CA GLN A 1199 -11.56 5.06 45.26
C GLN A 1199 -10.71 5.15 43.98
N SER A 1200 -11.34 5.24 42.82
CA SER A 1200 -10.65 5.54 41.56
C SER A 1200 -10.80 7.02 41.19
N GLU A 1201 -9.89 7.88 41.67
CA GLU A 1201 -9.75 9.22 41.08
C GLU A 1201 -9.31 9.09 39.61
N SER A 1202 -10.20 9.46 38.69
CA SER A 1202 -9.89 9.56 37.26
C SER A 1202 -9.85 11.03 36.80
N LYS A 1203 -8.98 11.84 37.42
CA LYS A 1203 -8.68 13.20 36.95
C LYS A 1203 -8.23 13.14 35.48
N GLY A 1204 -8.96 13.84 34.61
CA GLY A 1204 -8.77 13.78 33.16
C GLY A 1204 -7.36 14.22 32.72
N LYS A 1205 -6.66 13.39 31.96
CA LYS A 1205 -5.36 13.73 31.36
C LYS A 1205 -5.53 14.17 29.90
N THR A 1206 -5.47 15.48 29.68
CA THR A 1206 -5.16 16.07 28.37
C THR A 1206 -3.86 15.46 27.82
N ARG A 1207 -3.87 14.99 26.57
CA ARG A 1207 -2.67 14.40 25.94
C ARG A 1207 -1.77 15.49 25.39
N THR A 1208 -0.65 15.75 26.07
CA THR A 1208 0.47 16.54 25.56
C THR A 1208 1.31 15.73 24.56
N CYS A 1209 1.81 16.40 23.53
CA CYS A 1209 2.71 15.84 22.53
C CYS A 1209 4.11 15.64 23.13
N PRO A 1210 4.70 14.42 23.06
CA PRO A 1210 6.02 14.17 23.64
C PRO A 1210 7.16 14.92 22.93
N GLU A 1211 7.06 15.19 21.62
CA GLU A 1211 8.12 15.89 20.88
C GLU A 1211 8.18 17.41 21.11
N CYS A 1212 7.04 18.08 21.34
CA CYS A 1212 7.00 19.56 21.36
C CYS A 1212 6.20 20.17 22.52
N GLY A 1213 5.58 19.36 23.39
CA GLY A 1213 4.77 19.84 24.51
C GLY A 1213 3.43 20.51 24.14
N GLY A 1214 3.11 20.66 22.85
CA GLY A 1214 1.81 21.15 22.40
C GLY A 1214 0.66 20.17 22.71
N GLN A 1215 -0.58 20.64 22.67
CA GLN A 1215 -1.75 19.74 22.74
C GLN A 1215 -1.77 18.79 21.53
N ALA A 1216 -2.18 17.54 21.76
CA ALA A 1216 -2.43 16.57 20.71
C ALA A 1216 -3.95 16.27 20.61
N GLN A 1217 -4.45 16.24 19.38
CA GLN A 1217 -5.86 16.04 19.00
C GLN A 1217 -5.99 14.72 18.23
N ILE A 1218 -7.12 14.02 18.39
CA ILE A 1218 -7.36 12.78 17.63
C ILE A 1218 -7.85 13.15 16.22
N GLN A 1219 -7.18 12.62 15.20
CA GLN A 1219 -7.49 12.78 13.78
C GLN A 1219 -7.05 11.51 13.03
N GLU A 1220 -7.90 10.94 12.18
CA GLU A 1220 -7.68 9.68 11.43
C GLU A 1220 -7.32 8.47 12.35
N GLY A 1221 -7.90 8.41 13.56
CA GLY A 1221 -7.56 7.41 14.59
C GLY A 1221 -6.25 7.70 15.34
N CYS A 1222 -5.56 8.79 14.99
CA CYS A 1222 -4.23 9.11 15.46
C CYS A 1222 -4.22 10.33 16.39
N VAL A 1223 -3.53 10.22 17.52
CA VAL A 1223 -3.23 11.32 18.43
C VAL A 1223 -2.17 12.21 17.76
N THR A 1224 -2.63 13.16 16.95
CA THR A 1224 -1.79 14.06 16.15
C THR A 1224 -1.50 15.37 16.88
N CYS A 1225 -0.29 15.89 16.77
CA CYS A 1225 0.03 17.25 17.23
C CYS A 1225 0.20 18.20 16.05
N LYS A 1226 -0.80 19.05 15.81
CA LYS A 1226 -0.78 20.12 14.80
C LYS A 1226 0.29 21.21 15.06
N ALA A 1227 1.14 21.06 16.09
CA ALA A 1227 2.30 21.92 16.33
C ALA A 1227 3.58 21.41 15.64
N CYS A 1228 3.92 20.10 15.70
CA CYS A 1228 5.12 19.52 15.06
C CYS A 1228 4.84 18.47 13.97
N GLY A 1229 3.64 17.88 13.91
CA GLY A 1229 3.29 16.79 12.98
C GLY A 1229 3.44 15.38 13.56
N TRP A 1230 3.92 15.24 14.81
CA TRP A 1230 3.94 13.96 15.54
C TRP A 1230 2.54 13.32 15.60
N ALA A 1231 2.47 12.00 15.46
CA ALA A 1231 1.22 11.24 15.45
C ALA A 1231 1.39 9.87 16.13
N LEU A 1232 0.37 9.45 16.90
CA LEU A 1232 0.38 8.16 17.61
C LEU A 1232 -1.03 7.53 17.57
N CYS A 1233 -1.21 6.49 16.76
CA CYS A 1233 -2.52 5.87 16.53
C CYS A 1233 -2.87 4.82 17.58
N LYS A 1234 -4.18 4.65 17.84
CA LYS A 1234 -4.75 3.63 18.75
C LYS A 1234 -5.90 2.90 18.06
#